data_AF-A0A3E0NXR1-F1
#
_entry.id   AF-A0A3E0NXR1-F1
#
_cell.length_a   1.000
_cell.length_b   1.000
_cell.length_c   1.000
_cell.angle_alpha   90.00
_cell.angle_beta   90.00
_cell.angle_gamma   90.00
#
_symmetry.space_group_name_H-M   'P 1'
#
loop_
_entity.id
_entity.type
_entity.pdbx_description
1 polymer ?
#
loop_
_entity_poly.entity_id
_entity_poly.type
_entity_poly.pdbx_seq_one_letter_code
_entity_poly.pdbx_strand_id
1 'polypeptide(L)'
;MSQNPRHENVLPPEIVRGAIEQVLRPGCFFVAAPEAFRVESAEETVPWEVFRGHLLDAAMARTSETFESWHVYVDSVAPAGTPPPAPLVSIRWSQPSELLYVTRQILTYGFEAYEDPPGVILTRPIQKWTSELVGQIDLAETTQTSLVDELGQLLLLAVIGTSRLPITSLETPLPAFSLGRLAYQPGLSADRPYDDALDFLNASLASRGPVVAEAKVLESALRVEGSEVADLADALVTAAARHEPGWLVDLVRAVFNGVALAPYTNFGDRFVKLVEHLATRDAFGPARAVDALGYMLRHLCRHLTAFDLTVFHNFGANYPDALFLDVLLKALLDLGEQQPALLLDAGASARRGRRALRQAALVRRHYEGHRVPDAPTSTGENTRVLPAPFVRVPEEQIRETSRRRRTLFADDPTDTLLSGPTREAIELGLAELDQPGELRELGMAQFLDRPLGALKEAGEVDRTPLVSYEACSRMIIRRRLQELTTFGWIDSSRRDALTESLAAFEMRGVPAAEIATQQRPGVVSLTDAGQAAPDFVLLRTTRGSLDAVLAAYDWQALADTAPDVYRCLREERDVLLVPHALPDDSDVSCLRLIVGGVLRLELGFPSRGPRAPYRELAGVEWLTRLELRRVWNLSGDGAVTQRELRGRDLSISLLRDR
;
A
#
# COMPACT_ATOMS: atom_id res chain seq x y z
N MET A 1 -36.65 -8.29 30.89
CA MET A 1 -36.35 -8.66 29.48
C MET A 1 -36.60 -7.41 28.64
N SER A 2 -35.56 -6.59 28.46
CA SER A 2 -35.60 -5.46 27.54
C SER A 2 -35.49 -6.04 26.13
N GLN A 3 -36.52 -5.84 25.30
CA GLN A 3 -36.46 -6.19 23.89
C GLN A 3 -35.30 -5.40 23.27
N ASN A 4 -34.31 -6.13 22.75
CA ASN A 4 -33.13 -5.52 22.15
C ASN A 4 -33.58 -4.83 20.85
N PRO A 5 -33.49 -3.50 20.71
CA PRO A 5 -34.02 -2.75 19.57
C PRO A 5 -33.28 -2.99 18.24
N ARG A 6 -32.43 -4.03 18.15
CA ARG A 6 -31.64 -4.35 16.96
C ARG A 6 -32.42 -4.98 15.82
N HIS A 7 -33.60 -5.56 16.07
CA HIS A 7 -34.30 -6.35 15.05
C HIS A 7 -35.13 -5.55 14.04
N GLU A 8 -35.26 -4.23 14.15
CA GLU A 8 -36.11 -3.45 13.23
C GLU A 8 -35.44 -3.10 11.87
N ASN A 9 -34.13 -3.31 11.72
CA ASN A 9 -33.38 -2.86 10.54
C ASN A 9 -32.70 -3.96 9.70
N VAL A 10 -33.02 -5.23 9.93
CA VAL A 10 -32.39 -6.32 9.17
C VAL A 10 -32.86 -6.29 7.72
N LEU A 11 -31.93 -6.25 6.78
CA LEU A 11 -32.24 -6.28 5.35
C LEU A 11 -32.97 -7.59 4.98
N PRO A 12 -34.08 -7.51 4.22
CA PRO A 12 -34.77 -8.70 3.75
C PRO A 12 -33.86 -9.65 2.94
N PRO A 13 -34.01 -10.98 3.07
CA PRO A 13 -33.23 -11.98 2.36
C PRO A 13 -33.06 -11.76 0.85
N GLU A 14 -34.13 -11.33 0.17
CA GLU A 14 -34.14 -11.06 -1.26
C GLU A 14 -33.28 -9.83 -1.63
N ILE A 15 -33.20 -8.84 -0.75
CA ILE A 15 -32.32 -7.68 -0.94
C ILE A 15 -30.86 -8.11 -0.81
N VAL A 16 -30.55 -8.95 0.19
CA VAL A 16 -29.20 -9.49 0.41
C VAL A 16 -28.76 -10.33 -0.80
N ARG A 17 -29.58 -11.29 -1.24
CA ARG A 17 -29.28 -12.11 -2.44
C ARG A 17 -29.13 -11.26 -3.70
N GLY A 18 -30.01 -10.29 -3.91
CA GLY A 18 -29.94 -9.39 -5.07
C GLY A 18 -28.67 -8.55 -5.09
N ALA A 19 -28.21 -8.07 -3.92
CA ALA A 19 -26.94 -7.36 -3.81
C ALA A 19 -25.74 -8.28 -4.14
N ILE A 20 -25.75 -9.52 -3.64
CA ILE A 20 -24.70 -10.52 -3.91
C ILE A 20 -24.65 -10.86 -5.41
N GLU A 21 -25.79 -11.15 -6.02
CA GLU A 21 -25.89 -11.42 -7.45
C GLU A 21 -25.41 -10.24 -8.29
N GLN A 22 -25.72 -9.00 -7.87
CA GLN A 22 -25.27 -7.79 -8.55
C GLN A 22 -23.74 -7.65 -8.54
N VAL A 23 -23.08 -7.85 -7.39
CA VAL A 23 -21.61 -7.70 -7.29
C VAL A 23 -20.85 -8.87 -7.91
N LEU A 24 -21.48 -10.04 -8.04
CA LEU A 24 -20.92 -11.25 -8.67
C LEU A 24 -21.29 -11.39 -10.15
N ARG A 25 -21.91 -10.37 -10.77
CA ARG A 25 -22.22 -10.41 -12.22
C ARG A 25 -20.94 -10.69 -13.02
N PRO A 26 -21.00 -11.55 -14.05
CA PRO A 26 -19.83 -11.87 -14.86
C PRO A 26 -19.12 -10.64 -15.42
N GLY A 27 -19.86 -9.62 -15.86
CA GLY A 27 -19.28 -8.36 -16.35
C GLY A 27 -18.47 -7.55 -15.34
N CYS A 28 -18.56 -7.81 -14.03
CA CYS A 28 -17.65 -7.20 -13.06
C CYS A 28 -16.22 -7.77 -13.15
N PHE A 29 -16.01 -8.86 -13.90
CA PHE A 29 -14.75 -9.57 -13.97
C PHE A 29 -14.11 -9.47 -15.36
N PHE A 30 -12.79 -9.40 -15.35
CA PHE A 30 -11.94 -9.76 -16.49
C PHE A 30 -11.30 -11.12 -16.22
N VAL A 31 -11.31 -12.00 -17.21
CA VAL A 31 -10.72 -13.35 -17.13
C VAL A 31 -9.97 -13.63 -18.43
N ALA A 32 -8.65 -13.76 -18.34
CA ALA A 32 -7.81 -13.99 -19.51
C ALA A 32 -8.02 -15.40 -20.08
N ALA A 33 -8.05 -15.54 -21.41
CA ALA A 33 -8.07 -16.86 -22.03
C ALA A 33 -6.78 -17.65 -21.69
N PRO A 34 -6.84 -19.00 -21.54
CA PRO A 34 -8.01 -19.88 -21.74
C PRO A 34 -8.81 -20.17 -20.45
N GLU A 35 -8.70 -19.33 -19.42
CA GLU A 35 -9.30 -19.58 -18.11
C GLU A 35 -10.84 -19.62 -18.21
N ALA A 36 -11.47 -20.53 -17.46
CA ALA A 36 -12.94 -20.64 -17.40
C ALA A 36 -13.50 -19.95 -16.15
N PHE A 37 -14.50 -19.09 -16.33
CA PHE A 37 -15.20 -18.40 -15.23
C PHE A 37 -16.54 -19.05 -14.93
N ARG A 38 -16.83 -19.28 -13.65
CA ARG A 38 -18.17 -19.65 -13.18
C ARG A 38 -18.41 -19.15 -11.76
N VAL A 39 -19.69 -18.90 -11.49
CA VAL A 39 -20.20 -18.63 -10.14
C VAL A 39 -21.16 -19.74 -9.77
N GLU A 40 -20.96 -20.35 -8.62
CA GLU A 40 -21.84 -21.37 -8.06
C GLU A 40 -22.41 -20.92 -6.74
N SER A 41 -23.67 -21.25 -6.46
CA SER A 41 -24.27 -21.09 -5.14
C SER A 41 -24.55 -22.43 -4.50
N ALA A 42 -24.36 -22.50 -3.18
CA ALA A 42 -24.61 -23.71 -2.40
C ALA A 42 -25.02 -23.34 -0.97
N GLU A 43 -25.83 -24.19 -0.36
CA GLU A 43 -25.96 -24.22 1.10
C GLU A 43 -24.93 -25.22 1.63
N GLU A 44 -24.02 -24.76 2.49
CA GLU A 44 -22.92 -25.58 2.99
C GLU A 44 -22.72 -25.39 4.51
N THR A 45 -22.38 -26.48 5.20
CA THR A 45 -21.89 -26.44 6.57
C THR A 45 -20.39 -26.69 6.55
N VAL A 46 -19.60 -25.73 7.04
CA VAL A 46 -18.13 -25.80 7.02
C VAL A 46 -17.55 -25.59 8.42
N PRO A 47 -16.37 -26.17 8.73
CA PRO A 47 -15.61 -25.79 9.91
C PRO A 47 -15.33 -24.28 9.86
N TRP A 48 -15.73 -23.56 10.90
CA TRP A 48 -15.70 -22.10 10.91
C TRP A 48 -15.39 -21.59 12.31
N GLU A 49 -14.27 -20.88 12.43
CA GLU A 49 -13.87 -20.19 13.65
C GLU A 49 -13.02 -18.97 13.25
N VAL A 50 -13.47 -17.78 13.64
CA VAL A 50 -12.71 -16.54 13.46
C VAL A 50 -12.04 -16.20 14.78
N PHE A 51 -10.72 -16.27 14.81
CA PHE A 51 -9.91 -15.95 15.99
C PHE A 51 -9.05 -14.73 15.72
N ARG A 52 -9.26 -13.65 16.48
CA ARG A 52 -8.53 -12.37 16.35
C ARG A 52 -8.49 -11.83 14.91
N GLY A 53 -9.62 -11.93 14.20
CA GLY A 53 -9.77 -11.49 12.81
C GLY A 53 -9.23 -12.48 11.76
N HIS A 54 -8.56 -13.54 12.17
CA HIS A 54 -8.12 -14.62 11.27
C HIS A 54 -9.18 -15.72 11.18
N LEU A 55 -9.49 -16.16 9.97
CA LEU A 55 -10.17 -17.44 9.78
C LEU A 55 -9.19 -18.57 10.09
N LEU A 56 -9.53 -19.43 11.06
CA LEU A 56 -8.70 -20.58 11.39
C LEU A 56 -8.71 -21.62 10.27
N ASP A 57 -7.61 -22.35 10.15
CA ASP A 57 -7.56 -23.55 9.29
C ASP A 57 -8.67 -24.52 9.71
N ALA A 58 -9.31 -25.17 8.74
CA ALA A 58 -10.40 -26.10 8.99
C ALA A 58 -10.03 -27.23 9.96
N ALA A 59 -8.76 -27.67 9.98
CA ALA A 59 -8.27 -28.67 10.91
C ALA A 59 -8.10 -28.14 12.36
N MET A 60 -8.11 -26.83 12.56
CA MET A 60 -7.98 -26.15 13.85
C MET A 60 -9.32 -25.63 14.38
N ALA A 61 -10.30 -25.42 13.49
CA ALA A 61 -11.63 -24.93 13.86
C ALA A 61 -12.39 -25.98 14.71
N ARG A 62 -12.99 -25.52 15.81
CA ARG A 62 -13.75 -26.39 16.74
C ARG A 62 -15.25 -26.32 16.53
N THR A 63 -15.70 -25.29 15.81
CA THR A 63 -17.10 -25.04 15.49
C THR A 63 -17.34 -25.20 14.01
N SER A 64 -18.60 -25.39 13.65
CA SER A 64 -19.05 -25.37 12.26
C SER A 64 -20.22 -24.41 12.14
N GLU A 65 -20.37 -23.82 10.98
CA GLU A 65 -21.44 -22.87 10.68
C GLU A 65 -22.02 -23.17 9.29
N THR A 66 -23.33 -22.97 9.16
CA THR A 66 -24.06 -23.17 7.90
C THR A 66 -24.23 -21.83 7.21
N PHE A 67 -23.89 -21.79 5.92
CA PHE A 67 -23.93 -20.61 5.09
C PHE A 67 -24.77 -20.86 3.83
N GLU A 68 -25.45 -19.81 3.38
CA GLU A 68 -25.77 -19.66 1.97
C GLU A 68 -24.53 -19.01 1.31
N SER A 69 -23.86 -19.75 0.43
CA SER A 69 -22.56 -19.38 -0.14
C SER A 69 -22.64 -19.15 -1.64
N TRP A 70 -21.84 -18.20 -2.12
CA TRP A 70 -21.53 -17.99 -3.54
C TRP A 70 -20.03 -18.07 -3.76
N HIS A 71 -19.64 -18.86 -4.74
CA HIS A 71 -18.26 -19.23 -5.01
C HIS A 71 -17.86 -18.80 -6.42
N VAL A 72 -16.79 -18.02 -6.52
CA VAL A 72 -16.18 -17.64 -7.79
C VAL A 72 -15.04 -18.59 -8.11
N TYR A 73 -15.12 -19.27 -9.25
CA TYR A 73 -14.06 -20.13 -9.77
C TYR A 73 -13.48 -19.52 -11.04
N VAL A 74 -12.15 -19.57 -11.12
CA VAL A 74 -11.39 -19.32 -12.35
C VAL A 74 -10.52 -20.55 -12.54
N ASP A 75 -11.02 -21.46 -13.37
CA ASP A 75 -10.43 -22.78 -13.54
C ASP A 75 -9.33 -22.72 -14.60
N SER A 76 -8.08 -22.89 -14.14
CA SER A 76 -6.93 -23.22 -14.99
C SER A 76 -6.81 -24.74 -15.11
N VAL A 77 -6.20 -25.24 -16.20
CA VAL A 77 -5.83 -26.66 -16.30
C VAL A 77 -4.83 -26.96 -15.18
N ALA A 78 -5.32 -27.56 -14.10
CA ALA A 78 -4.54 -27.87 -12.92
C ALA A 78 -3.43 -28.89 -13.27
N PRO A 79 -2.16 -28.65 -12.89
CA PRO A 79 -1.09 -29.62 -13.08
C PRO A 79 -1.41 -30.96 -12.40
N ALA A 80 -0.90 -32.06 -12.95
CA ALA A 80 -1.06 -33.37 -12.31
C ALA A 80 -0.51 -33.35 -10.88
N GLY A 81 -1.33 -33.75 -9.90
CA GLY A 81 -0.95 -33.81 -8.48
C GLY A 81 -1.25 -32.56 -7.66
N THR A 82 -1.84 -31.49 -8.23
CA THR A 82 -2.37 -30.41 -7.39
C THR A 82 -3.70 -30.81 -6.74
N PRO A 83 -4.00 -30.27 -5.55
CA PRO A 83 -5.32 -30.45 -4.95
C PRO A 83 -6.43 -29.99 -5.90
N PRO A 84 -7.67 -30.50 -5.74
CA PRO A 84 -8.80 -30.09 -6.56
C PRO A 84 -8.97 -28.56 -6.52
N PRO A 85 -9.51 -27.96 -7.59
CA PRO A 85 -9.72 -26.52 -7.67
C PRO A 85 -10.64 -26.09 -6.53
N ALA A 86 -10.28 -24.98 -5.90
CA ALA A 86 -11.03 -24.39 -4.81
C ALA A 86 -11.48 -22.98 -5.22
N PRO A 87 -12.58 -22.45 -4.64
CA PRO A 87 -13.11 -21.16 -5.06
C PRO A 87 -12.11 -20.06 -4.73
N LEU A 88 -11.77 -19.23 -5.72
CA LEU A 88 -10.80 -18.14 -5.53
C LEU A 88 -11.33 -17.11 -4.54
N VAL A 89 -12.61 -16.77 -4.66
CA VAL A 89 -13.32 -15.82 -3.79
C VAL A 89 -14.66 -16.42 -3.42
N SER A 90 -15.12 -16.19 -2.20
CA SER A 90 -16.45 -16.63 -1.76
C SER A 90 -17.11 -15.58 -0.90
N ILE A 91 -18.41 -15.39 -1.11
CA ILE A 91 -19.31 -14.66 -0.22
C ILE A 91 -20.12 -15.70 0.55
N ARG A 92 -20.11 -15.63 1.88
CA ARG A 92 -20.86 -16.54 2.76
C ARG A 92 -21.81 -15.75 3.63
N TRP A 93 -23.09 -16.10 3.59
CA TRP A 93 -24.12 -15.46 4.38
C TRP A 93 -24.57 -16.38 5.52
N SER A 94 -24.32 -15.94 6.75
CA SER A 94 -24.89 -16.56 7.95
C SER A 94 -26.17 -15.84 8.33
N GLN A 95 -27.31 -16.49 8.05
CA GLN A 95 -28.60 -15.98 8.49
C GLN A 95 -28.72 -15.92 10.03
N PRO A 96 -28.25 -16.91 10.81
CA PRO A 96 -28.35 -16.85 12.27
C PRO A 96 -27.60 -15.69 12.91
N SER A 97 -26.44 -15.31 12.35
CA SER A 97 -25.64 -14.21 12.89
C SER A 97 -25.88 -12.87 12.18
N GLU A 98 -26.69 -12.84 11.12
CA GLU A 98 -26.93 -11.66 10.26
C GLU A 98 -25.62 -11.05 9.71
N LEU A 99 -24.64 -11.91 9.41
CA LEU A 99 -23.32 -11.50 8.90
C LEU A 99 -23.07 -12.04 7.49
N LEU A 100 -22.47 -11.20 6.66
CA LEU A 100 -21.82 -11.62 5.42
C LEU A 100 -20.31 -11.66 5.62
N TYR A 101 -19.69 -12.70 5.09
CA TYR A 101 -18.24 -12.87 5.10
C TYR A 101 -17.73 -12.95 3.68
N VAL A 102 -16.71 -12.15 3.37
CA VAL A 102 -15.95 -12.29 2.12
C VAL A 102 -14.65 -12.98 2.45
N THR A 103 -14.41 -14.10 1.78
CA THR A 103 -13.17 -14.87 1.92
C THR A 103 -12.52 -15.06 0.56
N ARG A 104 -11.24 -15.39 0.59
CA ARG A 104 -10.53 -15.88 -0.60
C ARG A 104 -9.72 -17.12 -0.26
N GLN A 105 -9.40 -17.91 -1.28
CA GLN A 105 -8.54 -19.07 -1.12
C GLN A 105 -7.25 -18.91 -1.90
N ILE A 106 -6.14 -19.29 -1.25
CA ILE A 106 -4.81 -19.24 -1.84
C ILE A 106 -4.15 -20.59 -1.63
N LEU A 107 -3.56 -21.12 -2.70
CA LEU A 107 -2.73 -22.31 -2.61
C LEU A 107 -1.37 -21.92 -2.02
N THR A 108 -1.01 -22.50 -0.87
CA THR A 108 0.19 -22.16 -0.13
C THR A 108 1.08 -23.38 0.11
N TYR A 109 2.37 -23.13 0.30
CA TYR A 109 3.31 -24.06 0.89
C TYR A 109 3.16 -24.00 2.41
N GLY A 110 2.50 -25.00 2.97
CA GLY A 110 2.24 -25.10 4.40
C GLY A 110 2.92 -26.32 5.03
N PHE A 111 2.58 -26.55 6.30
CA PHE A 111 2.91 -27.78 7.00
C PHE A 111 1.62 -28.43 7.49
N GLU A 112 1.58 -29.75 7.47
CA GLU A 112 0.57 -30.52 8.19
C GLU A 112 1.22 -31.31 9.32
N ALA A 113 0.50 -31.40 10.43
CA ALA A 113 0.82 -32.30 11.51
C ALA A 113 0.34 -33.71 11.15
N TYR A 114 1.16 -34.71 11.41
CA TYR A 114 0.80 -36.12 11.27
C TYR A 114 1.40 -36.91 12.43
N GLU A 115 0.83 -38.07 12.74
CA GLU A 115 1.30 -38.92 13.81
C GLU A 115 2.09 -40.10 13.25
N ASP A 116 3.38 -40.19 13.58
CA ASP A 116 4.23 -41.32 13.21
C ASP A 116 5.53 -41.32 14.05
N PRO A 117 5.79 -42.32 14.94
CA PRO A 117 4.92 -43.42 15.37
C PRO A 117 3.79 -42.95 16.32
N PRO A 118 2.89 -43.85 16.79
CA PRO A 118 1.83 -43.48 17.73
C PRO A 118 2.33 -42.71 18.96
N GLY A 119 1.66 -41.62 19.30
CA GLY A 119 2.00 -40.68 20.36
C GLY A 119 2.99 -39.58 19.95
N VAL A 120 3.51 -39.58 18.71
CA VAL A 120 4.49 -38.60 18.23
C VAL A 120 3.91 -37.77 17.09
N ILE A 121 3.67 -36.48 17.34
CA ILE A 121 3.25 -35.54 16.30
C ILE A 121 4.49 -35.00 15.58
N LEU A 122 4.59 -35.32 14.30
CA LEU A 122 5.57 -34.78 13.37
C LEU A 122 4.91 -33.76 12.45
N THR A 123 5.72 -32.95 11.75
CA THR A 123 5.24 -32.06 10.70
C THR A 123 5.93 -32.37 9.39
N ARG A 124 5.21 -32.20 8.27
CA ARG A 124 5.77 -32.32 6.92
C ARG A 124 5.28 -31.19 6.02
N PRO A 125 6.11 -30.73 5.06
CA PRO A 125 5.70 -29.71 4.11
C PRO A 125 4.66 -30.27 3.14
N ILE A 126 3.64 -29.49 2.86
CA ILE A 126 2.58 -29.83 1.89
C ILE A 126 2.16 -28.59 1.08
N GLN A 127 1.46 -28.83 -0.03
CA GLN A 127 0.65 -27.80 -0.69
C GLN A 127 -0.79 -27.92 -0.19
N LYS A 128 -1.38 -26.81 0.25
CA LYS A 128 -2.79 -26.79 0.68
C LYS A 128 -3.47 -25.47 0.34
N TRP A 129 -4.77 -25.53 0.14
CA TRP A 129 -5.60 -24.33 0.07
C TRP A 129 -5.76 -23.75 1.48
N THR A 130 -5.48 -22.45 1.61
CA THR A 130 -5.69 -21.68 2.84
C THR A 130 -6.80 -20.68 2.58
N SER A 131 -7.84 -20.70 3.42
CA SER A 131 -8.92 -19.73 3.39
C SER A 131 -8.55 -18.52 4.25
N GLU A 132 -8.72 -17.32 3.69
CA GLU A 132 -8.47 -16.06 4.37
C GLU A 132 -9.76 -15.25 4.47
N LEU A 133 -10.07 -14.73 5.66
CA LEU A 133 -11.11 -13.74 5.83
C LEU A 133 -10.60 -12.40 5.29
N VAL A 134 -11.29 -11.86 4.29
CA VAL A 134 -11.00 -10.55 3.72
C VAL A 134 -11.72 -9.47 4.51
N GLY A 135 -13.00 -9.70 4.80
CA GLY A 135 -13.81 -8.79 5.58
C GLY A 135 -15.18 -9.35 5.92
N GLN A 136 -15.93 -8.61 6.73
CA GLN A 136 -17.28 -8.97 7.15
C GLN A 136 -18.21 -7.75 7.16
N ILE A 137 -19.50 -7.97 6.92
CA ILE A 137 -20.55 -6.94 6.91
C ILE A 137 -21.64 -7.32 7.90
N ASP A 138 -21.96 -6.41 8.82
CA ASP A 138 -23.09 -6.53 9.75
C ASP A 138 -24.37 -6.02 9.07
N LEU A 139 -25.28 -6.93 8.71
CA LEU A 139 -26.50 -6.60 7.99
C LEU A 139 -27.49 -5.77 8.82
N ALA A 140 -27.33 -5.73 10.15
CA ALA A 140 -28.15 -4.90 11.02
C ALA A 140 -27.69 -3.42 11.02
N GLU A 141 -26.46 -3.14 10.57
CA GLU A 141 -25.87 -1.79 10.52
C GLU A 141 -25.71 -1.24 9.10
N THR A 142 -26.15 -1.99 8.09
CA THR A 142 -25.90 -1.70 6.67
C THR A 142 -27.22 -1.44 5.93
N THR A 143 -27.22 -0.42 5.07
CA THR A 143 -28.34 -0.13 4.14
C THR A 143 -28.18 -0.91 2.83
N GLN A 144 -29.24 -1.02 2.04
CA GLN A 144 -29.16 -1.70 0.74
C GLN A 144 -28.10 -1.10 -0.19
N THR A 145 -28.04 0.23 -0.32
CA THR A 145 -27.06 0.89 -1.21
C THR A 145 -25.64 0.64 -0.72
N SER A 146 -25.39 0.84 0.58
CA SER A 146 -24.07 0.59 1.17
C SER A 146 -23.66 -0.88 1.10
N LEU A 147 -24.61 -1.83 1.08
CA LEU A 147 -24.31 -3.26 0.99
C LEU A 147 -23.63 -3.62 -0.35
N VAL A 148 -24.14 -3.09 -1.46
CA VAL A 148 -23.55 -3.35 -2.79
C VAL A 148 -22.14 -2.77 -2.88
N ASP A 149 -21.97 -1.53 -2.41
CA ASP A 149 -20.68 -0.84 -2.45
C ASP A 149 -19.65 -1.52 -1.53
N GLU A 150 -20.05 -1.91 -0.32
CA GLU A 150 -19.19 -2.59 0.64
C GLU A 150 -18.80 -3.99 0.17
N LEU A 151 -19.75 -4.79 -0.33
CA LEU A 151 -19.45 -6.10 -0.93
C LEU A 151 -18.53 -5.96 -2.14
N GLY A 152 -18.81 -5.01 -3.04
CA GLY A 152 -17.96 -4.73 -4.20
C GLY A 152 -16.54 -4.37 -3.79
N GLN A 153 -16.37 -3.54 -2.78
CA GLN A 153 -15.05 -3.19 -2.26
C GLN A 153 -14.34 -4.38 -1.60
N LEU A 154 -15.04 -5.21 -0.82
CA LEU A 154 -14.46 -6.41 -0.23
C LEU A 154 -14.03 -7.45 -1.28
N LEU A 155 -14.81 -7.62 -2.34
CA LEU A 155 -14.44 -8.47 -3.48
C LEU A 155 -13.22 -7.91 -4.22
N LEU A 156 -13.17 -6.58 -4.42
CA LEU A 156 -12.01 -5.93 -5.00
C LEU A 156 -10.77 -6.21 -4.16
N LEU A 157 -10.82 -6.00 -2.84
CA LEU A 157 -9.71 -6.29 -1.91
C LEU A 157 -9.35 -7.78 -1.88
N ALA A 158 -10.33 -8.67 -2.02
CA ALA A 158 -10.07 -10.10 -2.11
C ALA A 158 -9.16 -10.42 -3.32
N VAL A 159 -9.38 -9.75 -4.45
CA VAL A 159 -8.62 -9.92 -5.69
C VAL A 159 -7.28 -9.18 -5.65
N ILE A 160 -7.28 -7.89 -5.30
CA ILE A 160 -6.10 -7.02 -5.43
C ILE A 160 -5.21 -6.99 -4.18
N GLY A 161 -5.63 -7.62 -3.07
CA GLY A 161 -4.97 -7.52 -1.77
C GLY A 161 -5.28 -6.21 -1.05
N THR A 162 -4.73 -6.07 0.15
CA THR A 162 -5.03 -4.91 1.04
C THR A 162 -3.85 -3.95 1.22
N SER A 163 -2.66 -4.27 0.69
CA SER A 163 -1.48 -3.40 0.79
C SER A 163 -0.60 -3.49 -0.45
N ARG A 164 0.04 -2.36 -0.78
CA ARG A 164 1.11 -2.32 -1.80
C ARG A 164 2.40 -3.01 -1.33
N LEU A 165 2.61 -3.07 -0.01
CA LEU A 165 3.74 -3.77 0.63
C LEU A 165 3.20 -4.95 1.36
N PRO A 166 3.06 -6.09 0.68
CA PRO A 166 2.42 -7.21 1.29
C PRO A 166 3.39 -7.96 2.21
N ILE A 167 3.21 -7.78 3.51
CA ILE A 167 3.94 -8.51 4.54
C ILE A 167 3.20 -9.81 4.86
N THR A 168 1.87 -9.74 4.88
CA THR A 168 1.01 -10.90 5.06
C THR A 168 0.48 -11.42 3.74
N SER A 169 0.00 -12.67 3.76
CA SER A 169 -0.66 -13.26 2.61
C SER A 169 -1.93 -12.48 2.24
N LEU A 170 -2.75 -12.04 3.21
CA LEU A 170 -3.95 -11.21 3.02
C LEU A 170 -3.67 -9.90 2.27
N GLU A 171 -2.54 -9.28 2.58
CA GLU A 171 -2.11 -8.03 1.96
C GLU A 171 -1.69 -8.21 0.50
N THR A 172 -1.21 -9.39 0.11
CA THR A 172 -0.75 -9.65 -1.27
C THR A 172 -1.95 -9.90 -2.20
N PRO A 173 -1.98 -9.37 -3.44
CA PRO A 173 -3.02 -9.67 -4.44
C PRO A 173 -3.13 -11.16 -4.75
N LEU A 174 -4.26 -11.68 -5.26
CA LEU A 174 -4.32 -13.08 -5.70
C LEU A 174 -3.27 -13.36 -6.80
N PRO A 175 -2.68 -14.57 -6.87
CA PRO A 175 -1.78 -14.94 -7.97
C PRO A 175 -2.42 -14.71 -9.35
N ALA A 176 -3.72 -15.01 -9.50
CA ALA A 176 -4.44 -14.77 -10.75
C ALA A 176 -4.46 -13.27 -11.14
N PHE A 177 -4.56 -12.36 -10.17
CA PHE A 177 -4.46 -10.92 -10.43
C PHE A 177 -3.03 -10.50 -10.75
N SER A 178 -2.06 -10.89 -9.91
CA SER A 178 -0.66 -10.52 -10.10
C SER A 178 -0.12 -10.95 -11.47
N LEU A 179 -0.58 -12.10 -11.98
CA LEU A 179 -0.21 -12.67 -13.28
C LEU A 179 -1.10 -12.20 -14.45
N GLY A 180 -1.97 -11.20 -14.25
CA GLY A 180 -2.80 -10.65 -15.32
C GLY A 180 -3.86 -11.60 -15.86
N ARG A 181 -4.31 -12.57 -15.06
CA ARG A 181 -5.33 -13.56 -15.46
C ARG A 181 -6.73 -13.25 -14.96
N LEU A 182 -6.84 -12.44 -13.91
CA LEU A 182 -8.10 -12.05 -13.28
C LEU A 182 -8.05 -10.58 -12.89
N ALA A 183 -9.13 -9.85 -13.14
CA ALA A 183 -9.37 -8.56 -12.50
C ALA A 183 -10.84 -8.42 -12.12
N TYR A 184 -11.11 -7.48 -11.21
CA TYR A 184 -12.45 -7.19 -10.73
C TYR A 184 -12.65 -5.67 -10.69
N GLN A 185 -13.78 -5.21 -11.18
CA GLN A 185 -14.22 -3.82 -11.11
C GLN A 185 -15.71 -3.79 -10.74
N PRO A 186 -16.08 -3.26 -9.56
CA PRO A 186 -17.47 -3.20 -9.16
C PRO A 186 -18.27 -2.27 -10.07
N GLY A 187 -19.54 -2.63 -10.31
CA GLY A 187 -20.52 -1.80 -11.02
C GLY A 187 -20.50 -1.90 -12.55
N LEU A 188 -19.63 -2.72 -13.14
CA LEU A 188 -19.68 -2.97 -14.59
C LEU A 188 -20.86 -3.89 -14.97
N SER A 189 -21.40 -3.68 -16.16
CA SER A 189 -22.56 -4.43 -16.66
C SER A 189 -22.24 -5.11 -17.99
N ALA A 190 -22.01 -6.42 -17.94
CA ALA A 190 -21.95 -7.29 -19.11
C ALA A 190 -22.47 -8.69 -18.72
N ASP A 191 -23.04 -9.40 -19.70
CA ASP A 191 -23.62 -10.74 -19.49
C ASP A 191 -22.56 -11.83 -19.36
N ARG A 192 -21.32 -11.54 -19.75
CA ARG A 192 -20.14 -12.41 -19.67
C ARG A 192 -18.96 -11.64 -19.10
N PRO A 193 -17.94 -12.34 -18.56
CA PRO A 193 -16.68 -11.69 -18.20
C PRO A 193 -16.02 -11.09 -19.43
N TYR A 194 -15.26 -10.03 -19.22
CA TYR A 194 -14.38 -9.48 -20.24
C TYR A 194 -13.21 -10.43 -20.47
N ASP A 195 -12.92 -10.74 -21.73
CA ASP A 195 -11.79 -11.56 -22.18
C ASP A 195 -10.70 -10.73 -22.88
N ASP A 196 -11.00 -9.47 -23.20
CA ASP A 196 -10.05 -8.47 -23.70
C ASP A 196 -9.80 -7.36 -22.66
N ALA A 197 -8.52 -7.07 -22.42
CA ALA A 197 -8.10 -6.13 -21.39
C ALA A 197 -8.38 -4.66 -21.75
N LEU A 198 -8.36 -4.33 -23.05
CA LEU A 198 -8.64 -2.99 -23.55
C LEU A 198 -10.14 -2.68 -23.46
N ASP A 199 -11.00 -3.65 -23.80
CA ASP A 199 -12.44 -3.54 -23.63
C ASP A 199 -12.83 -3.37 -22.15
N PHE A 200 -12.19 -4.15 -21.27
CA PHE A 200 -12.39 -4.02 -19.81
C PHE A 200 -11.96 -2.63 -19.30
N LEU A 201 -10.78 -2.14 -19.73
CA LEU A 201 -10.30 -0.81 -19.40
C LEU A 201 -11.26 0.28 -19.90
N ASN A 202 -11.70 0.21 -21.15
CA ASN A 202 -12.62 1.18 -21.74
C ASN A 202 -13.96 1.22 -21.00
N ALA A 203 -14.51 0.05 -20.63
CA ALA A 203 -15.73 -0.04 -19.84
C ALA A 203 -15.56 0.61 -18.46
N SER A 204 -14.44 0.35 -17.79
CA SER A 204 -14.13 0.99 -16.50
C SER A 204 -13.94 2.50 -16.61
N LEU A 205 -13.24 2.99 -17.62
CA LEU A 205 -13.04 4.44 -17.82
C LEU A 205 -14.35 5.15 -18.21
N ALA A 206 -15.31 4.43 -18.80
CA ALA A 206 -16.62 4.97 -19.11
C ALA A 206 -17.53 5.11 -17.88
N SER A 207 -17.35 4.29 -16.84
CA SER A 207 -18.17 4.34 -15.62
C SER A 207 -17.82 5.48 -14.67
N ARG A 208 -16.66 6.14 -14.86
CA ARG A 208 -16.15 7.27 -14.04
C ARG A 208 -16.08 6.94 -12.55
N GLY A 209 -15.49 5.80 -12.24
CA GLY A 209 -15.23 5.40 -10.86
C GLY A 209 -14.18 6.27 -10.17
N PRO A 210 -13.92 6.03 -8.87
CA PRO A 210 -12.78 6.63 -8.19
C PRO A 210 -11.46 6.30 -8.89
N VAL A 211 -10.53 7.26 -8.94
CA VAL A 211 -9.22 7.11 -9.61
C VAL A 211 -8.44 5.87 -9.13
N VAL A 212 -8.61 5.46 -7.87
CA VAL A 212 -7.97 4.25 -7.32
C VAL A 212 -8.51 2.97 -8.00
N ALA A 213 -9.80 2.91 -8.29
CA ALA A 213 -10.40 1.77 -8.99
C ALA A 213 -9.95 1.76 -10.46
N GLU A 214 -9.98 2.91 -11.13
CA GLU A 214 -9.46 3.07 -12.50
C GLU A 214 -7.96 2.67 -12.59
N ALA A 215 -7.17 3.05 -11.58
CA ALA A 215 -5.77 2.66 -11.48
C ALA A 215 -5.59 1.15 -11.37
N LYS A 216 -6.46 0.45 -10.64
CA LYS A 216 -6.38 -1.02 -10.50
C LYS A 216 -6.80 -1.75 -11.77
N VAL A 217 -7.74 -1.20 -12.53
CA VAL A 217 -8.08 -1.71 -13.86
C VAL A 217 -6.93 -1.48 -14.85
N LEU A 218 -6.31 -0.31 -14.84
CA LEU A 218 -5.12 -0.05 -15.67
C LEU A 218 -3.93 -0.94 -15.27
N GLU A 219 -3.70 -1.14 -13.98
CA GLU A 219 -2.70 -2.08 -13.47
C GLU A 219 -2.96 -3.49 -14.02
N SER A 220 -4.22 -3.94 -14.01
CA SER A 220 -4.62 -5.24 -14.55
C SER A 220 -4.31 -5.34 -16.03
N ALA A 221 -4.71 -4.36 -16.84
CA ALA A 221 -4.44 -4.35 -18.28
C ALA A 221 -2.94 -4.34 -18.61
N LEU A 222 -2.12 -3.71 -17.78
CA LEU A 222 -0.66 -3.74 -17.91
C LEU A 222 -0.06 -5.09 -17.51
N ARG A 223 -0.73 -5.91 -16.71
CA ARG A 223 -0.28 -7.28 -16.36
C ARG A 223 -0.66 -8.32 -17.42
N VAL A 224 -1.69 -8.07 -18.23
CA VAL A 224 -2.12 -8.99 -19.28
C VAL A 224 -1.04 -9.09 -20.38
N GLU A 225 -0.58 -10.30 -20.65
CA GLU A 225 0.30 -10.57 -21.78
C GLU A 225 -0.47 -10.45 -23.11
N GLY A 226 0.18 -9.90 -24.14
CA GLY A 226 -0.41 -9.77 -25.48
C GLY A 226 -1.20 -8.49 -25.74
N SER A 227 -1.58 -7.71 -24.71
CA SER A 227 -2.18 -6.39 -24.94
C SER A 227 -1.12 -5.38 -25.39
N GLU A 228 -1.43 -4.61 -26.43
CA GLU A 228 -0.54 -3.57 -26.95
C GLU A 228 -0.59 -2.32 -26.07
N VAL A 229 0.56 -1.90 -25.55
CA VAL A 229 0.65 -0.77 -24.61
C VAL A 229 0.26 0.57 -25.27
N ALA A 230 0.50 0.70 -26.57
CA ALA A 230 0.09 1.88 -27.34
C ALA A 230 -1.44 2.06 -27.35
N ASP A 231 -2.20 0.97 -27.49
CA ASP A 231 -3.66 1.02 -27.50
C ASP A 231 -4.21 1.41 -26.13
N LEU A 232 -3.58 0.93 -25.04
CA LEU A 232 -3.89 1.37 -23.68
C LEU A 232 -3.64 2.87 -23.50
N ALA A 233 -2.51 3.38 -24.02
CA ALA A 233 -2.20 4.81 -23.97
C ALA A 233 -3.26 5.65 -24.71
N ASP A 234 -3.72 5.17 -25.86
CA ASP A 234 -4.71 5.86 -26.68
C ASP A 234 -6.09 5.88 -25.99
N ALA A 235 -6.52 4.76 -25.39
CA ALA A 235 -7.72 4.70 -24.57
C ALA A 235 -7.68 5.71 -23.40
N LEU A 236 -6.53 5.83 -22.73
CA LEU A 236 -6.34 6.80 -21.65
C LEU A 236 -6.42 8.25 -22.15
N VAL A 237 -5.80 8.57 -23.30
CA VAL A 237 -5.89 9.91 -23.90
C VAL A 237 -7.31 10.25 -24.30
N THR A 238 -8.04 9.31 -24.90
CA THR A 238 -9.47 9.49 -25.21
C THR A 238 -10.30 9.71 -23.95
N ALA A 239 -10.04 8.94 -22.89
CA ALA A 239 -10.74 9.12 -21.62
C ALA A 239 -10.43 10.49 -21.00
N ALA A 240 -9.18 10.93 -21.03
CA ALA A 240 -8.73 12.19 -20.42
C ALA A 240 -9.49 13.43 -20.93
N ALA A 241 -9.98 13.42 -22.17
CA ALA A 241 -10.80 14.49 -22.72
C ALA A 241 -12.12 14.72 -21.96
N ARG A 242 -12.53 13.77 -21.13
CA ARG A 242 -13.77 13.79 -20.33
C ARG A 242 -13.51 14.06 -18.83
N HIS A 243 -12.25 14.23 -18.43
CA HIS A 243 -11.83 14.42 -17.05
C HIS A 243 -11.16 15.80 -16.88
N GLU A 244 -10.92 16.17 -15.61
CA GLU A 244 -10.24 17.41 -15.28
C GLU A 244 -8.77 17.41 -15.74
N PRO A 245 -8.19 18.60 -16.05
CA PRO A 245 -6.78 18.71 -16.39
C PRO A 245 -5.88 18.11 -15.32
N GLY A 246 -4.98 17.20 -15.71
CA GLY A 246 -4.06 16.53 -14.80
C GLY A 246 -4.49 15.13 -14.36
N TRP A 247 -5.74 14.72 -14.64
CA TRP A 247 -6.25 13.38 -14.27
C TRP A 247 -5.32 12.24 -14.72
N LEU A 248 -4.75 12.31 -15.92
CA LEU A 248 -3.80 11.28 -16.40
C LEU A 248 -2.56 11.15 -15.50
N VAL A 249 -2.01 12.28 -15.02
CA VAL A 249 -0.85 12.26 -14.12
C VAL A 249 -1.26 11.66 -12.78
N ASP A 250 -2.44 12.00 -12.28
CA ASP A 250 -2.96 11.47 -11.02
C ASP A 250 -3.25 9.97 -11.12
N LEU A 251 -3.78 9.50 -12.26
CA LEU A 251 -4.00 8.09 -12.54
C LEU A 251 -2.68 7.30 -12.58
N VAL A 252 -1.67 7.79 -13.33
CA VAL A 252 -0.33 7.16 -13.40
C VAL A 252 0.29 7.08 -12.00
N ARG A 253 0.17 8.15 -11.20
CA ARG A 253 0.62 8.16 -9.81
C ARG A 253 -0.17 7.21 -8.93
N ALA A 254 -1.48 7.09 -9.14
CA ALA A 254 -2.34 6.17 -8.39
C ALA A 254 -1.97 4.71 -8.68
N VAL A 255 -1.67 4.36 -9.94
CA VAL A 255 -1.13 3.03 -10.30
C VAL A 255 0.16 2.76 -9.54
N PHE A 256 1.13 3.68 -9.61
CA PHE A 256 2.41 3.56 -8.89
C PHE A 256 2.22 3.43 -7.37
N ASN A 257 1.35 4.23 -6.78
CA ASN A 257 1.14 4.23 -5.33
C ASN A 257 0.42 2.97 -4.84
N GLY A 258 -0.40 2.34 -5.70
CA GLY A 258 -1.21 1.19 -5.36
C GLY A 258 -0.64 -0.17 -5.79
N VAL A 259 0.31 -0.21 -6.73
CA VAL A 259 0.80 -1.48 -7.29
C VAL A 259 1.54 -2.33 -6.25
N ALA A 260 1.18 -3.61 -6.18
CA ALA A 260 1.98 -4.62 -5.50
C ALA A 260 2.90 -5.28 -6.54
N LEU A 261 4.18 -4.95 -6.49
CA LEU A 261 5.16 -5.42 -7.47
C LEU A 261 5.46 -6.91 -7.27
N ALA A 262 5.50 -7.64 -8.37
CA ALA A 262 5.88 -9.06 -8.41
C ALA A 262 7.03 -9.22 -9.43
N PRO A 263 8.13 -9.92 -9.09
CA PRO A 263 9.25 -10.11 -10.01
C PRO A 263 8.95 -11.09 -11.16
N TYR A 264 7.76 -11.71 -11.13
CA TYR A 264 7.33 -12.71 -12.10
C TYR A 264 6.62 -12.13 -13.32
N THR A 265 6.40 -10.81 -13.36
CA THR A 265 5.73 -10.14 -14.48
C THR A 265 6.58 -9.04 -15.07
N ASN A 266 6.28 -8.67 -16.31
CA ASN A 266 6.87 -7.54 -17.03
C ASN A 266 6.12 -6.22 -16.76
N PHE A 267 5.40 -6.12 -15.62
CA PHE A 267 4.59 -4.94 -15.31
C PHE A 267 5.42 -3.65 -15.35
N GLY A 268 6.61 -3.64 -14.74
CA GLY A 268 7.47 -2.46 -14.69
C GLY A 268 7.84 -1.94 -16.08
N ASP A 269 8.26 -2.84 -16.97
CA ASP A 269 8.62 -2.50 -18.35
C ASP A 269 7.41 -2.01 -19.16
N ARG A 270 6.26 -2.68 -19.01
CA ARG A 270 5.01 -2.28 -19.69
C ARG A 270 4.50 -0.94 -19.18
N PHE A 271 4.62 -0.67 -17.89
CA PHE A 271 4.24 0.59 -17.28
C PHE A 271 5.14 1.75 -17.75
N VAL A 272 6.46 1.54 -17.85
CA VAL A 272 7.36 2.55 -18.45
C VAL A 272 7.00 2.81 -19.91
N LYS A 273 6.78 1.76 -20.72
CA LYS A 273 6.35 1.92 -22.11
C LYS A 273 5.04 2.70 -22.23
N LEU A 274 4.12 2.53 -21.29
CA LEU A 274 2.88 3.30 -21.24
C LEU A 274 3.20 4.79 -21.04
N VAL A 275 4.07 5.13 -20.09
CA VAL A 275 4.48 6.51 -19.83
C VAL A 275 5.21 7.11 -21.04
N GLU A 276 6.06 6.34 -21.72
CA GLU A 276 6.74 6.76 -22.96
C GLU A 276 5.75 7.06 -24.09
N HIS A 277 4.77 6.17 -24.32
CA HIS A 277 3.71 6.41 -25.30
C HIS A 277 2.87 7.64 -24.94
N LEU A 278 2.53 7.83 -23.66
CA LEU A 278 1.83 9.03 -23.21
C LEU A 278 2.70 10.29 -23.41
N ALA A 279 4.02 10.21 -23.22
CA ALA A 279 4.93 11.33 -23.42
C ALA A 279 4.90 11.88 -24.85
N THR A 280 4.57 11.05 -25.85
CA THR A 280 4.43 11.49 -27.25
C THR A 280 3.06 12.09 -27.59
N ARG A 281 2.11 12.14 -26.64
CA ARG A 281 0.75 12.64 -26.84
C ARG A 281 0.59 14.00 -26.17
N ASP A 282 -0.01 14.98 -26.86
CA ASP A 282 -0.18 16.35 -26.35
C ASP A 282 -0.93 16.43 -25.00
N ALA A 283 -1.88 15.52 -24.78
CA ALA A 283 -2.66 15.45 -23.54
C ALA A 283 -1.79 15.21 -22.29
N PHE A 284 -0.61 14.57 -22.45
CA PHE A 284 0.30 14.25 -21.36
C PHE A 284 1.64 14.96 -21.56
N GLY A 285 2.35 14.64 -22.64
CA GLY A 285 3.58 15.30 -23.06
C GLY A 285 4.81 14.93 -22.23
N PRO A 286 6.02 15.27 -22.71
CA PRO A 286 7.27 14.79 -22.13
C PRO A 286 7.60 15.45 -20.78
N ALA A 287 7.21 16.72 -20.58
CA ALA A 287 7.42 17.40 -19.30
C ALA A 287 6.64 16.74 -18.14
N ARG A 288 5.40 16.28 -18.39
CA ARG A 288 4.62 15.55 -17.39
C ARG A 288 5.15 14.13 -17.17
N ALA A 289 5.68 13.49 -18.22
CA ALA A 289 6.38 12.21 -18.08
C ALA A 289 7.61 12.34 -17.16
N VAL A 290 8.46 13.35 -17.34
CA VAL A 290 9.60 13.62 -16.42
C VAL A 290 9.11 13.87 -14.98
N ASP A 291 8.04 14.66 -14.79
CA ASP A 291 7.50 14.93 -13.44
C ASP A 291 6.90 13.67 -12.78
N ALA A 292 6.23 12.81 -13.56
CA ALA A 292 5.71 11.52 -13.12
C ALA A 292 6.84 10.53 -12.76
N LEU A 293 7.77 10.27 -13.68
CA LEU A 293 8.94 9.40 -13.46
C LEU A 293 9.76 9.89 -12.27
N GLY A 294 10.03 11.20 -12.21
CA GLY A 294 10.75 11.81 -11.11
C GLY A 294 10.03 11.71 -9.77
N TYR A 295 8.70 11.81 -9.75
CA TYR A 295 7.90 11.53 -8.56
C TYR A 295 8.10 10.09 -8.08
N MET A 296 7.93 9.12 -8.97
CA MET A 296 8.02 7.69 -8.65
C MET A 296 9.41 7.31 -8.14
N LEU A 297 10.46 7.77 -8.81
CA LEU A 297 11.85 7.54 -8.40
C LEU A 297 12.16 8.09 -7.01
N ARG A 298 11.71 9.32 -6.69
CA ARG A 298 11.91 9.88 -5.33
C ARG A 298 11.18 9.06 -4.27
N HIS A 299 9.96 8.61 -4.55
CA HIS A 299 9.21 7.78 -3.62
C HIS A 299 9.84 6.40 -3.43
N LEU A 300 10.31 5.75 -4.49
CA LEU A 300 11.06 4.49 -4.38
C LEU A 300 12.38 4.67 -3.62
N CYS A 301 13.14 5.73 -3.89
CA CYS A 301 14.37 6.01 -3.16
C CYS A 301 14.11 6.20 -1.66
N ARG A 302 13.06 6.95 -1.30
CA ARG A 302 12.65 7.15 0.11
C ARG A 302 12.19 5.84 0.76
N HIS A 303 11.48 5.00 0.01
CA HIS A 303 11.04 3.71 0.48
C HIS A 303 12.21 2.74 0.71
N LEU A 304 13.13 2.65 -0.24
CA LEU A 304 14.39 1.89 -0.11
C LEU A 304 15.34 2.48 0.94
N THR A 305 15.17 3.75 1.32
CA THR A 305 15.89 4.32 2.48
C THR A 305 15.29 3.86 3.80
N ALA A 306 13.95 3.78 3.87
CA ALA A 306 13.23 3.33 5.05
C ALA A 306 13.41 1.82 5.29
N PHE A 307 13.32 1.03 4.22
CA PHE A 307 13.34 -0.42 4.27
C PHE A 307 14.49 -0.95 3.41
N ASP A 308 15.68 -0.53 3.81
CA ASP A 308 16.92 -0.81 3.11
C ASP A 308 17.16 -2.30 2.88
N LEU A 309 17.53 -2.64 1.64
CA LEU A 309 17.76 -4.01 1.24
C LEU A 309 18.91 -4.66 1.96
N THR A 310 19.79 -3.92 2.68
CA THR A 310 20.91 -4.44 3.47
C THR A 310 20.55 -4.73 4.92
N VAL A 311 19.67 -3.90 5.50
CA VAL A 311 19.25 -3.99 6.91
C VAL A 311 18.08 -4.96 7.09
N PHE A 312 17.09 -4.93 6.20
CA PHE A 312 15.84 -5.69 6.34
C PHE A 312 15.87 -7.05 5.62
N HIS A 313 17.04 -7.67 5.52
CA HIS A 313 17.36 -8.89 4.74
C HIS A 313 16.41 -10.07 4.92
N ASN A 314 15.89 -10.26 6.14
CA ASN A 314 15.25 -11.50 6.56
C ASN A 314 13.72 -11.49 6.39
N PHE A 315 13.12 -10.36 5.99
CA PHE A 315 11.66 -10.21 5.86
C PHE A 315 11.16 -10.18 4.42
N GLY A 316 11.94 -10.71 3.46
CA GLY A 316 11.57 -10.70 2.04
C GLY A 316 11.56 -9.27 1.50
N ALA A 317 12.73 -8.63 1.59
CA ALA A 317 13.01 -7.22 1.33
C ALA A 317 12.42 -6.69 0.02
N ASN A 318 12.34 -5.35 -0.08
CA ASN A 318 11.79 -4.54 -1.19
C ASN A 318 12.54 -4.67 -2.52
N TYR A 319 13.00 -5.87 -2.88
CA TYR A 319 13.70 -6.11 -4.11
C TYR A 319 12.87 -5.74 -5.35
N PRO A 320 11.55 -6.00 -5.40
CA PRO A 320 10.75 -5.52 -6.52
C PRO A 320 10.84 -4.00 -6.69
N ASP A 321 10.94 -3.23 -5.60
CA ASP A 321 11.12 -1.77 -5.66
C ASP A 321 12.47 -1.37 -6.23
N ALA A 322 13.55 -2.10 -5.92
CA ALA A 322 14.86 -1.85 -6.52
C ALA A 322 14.89 -2.17 -8.02
N LEU A 323 14.25 -3.27 -8.43
CA LEU A 323 14.11 -3.59 -9.85
C LEU A 323 13.25 -2.55 -10.58
N PHE A 324 12.16 -2.09 -9.97
CA PHE A 324 11.31 -1.08 -10.56
C PHE A 324 11.99 0.30 -10.62
N LEU A 325 12.83 0.62 -9.62
CA LEU A 325 13.69 1.81 -9.64
C LEU A 325 14.63 1.80 -10.85
N ASP A 326 15.23 0.66 -11.20
CA ASP A 326 16.11 0.54 -12.38
C ASP A 326 15.36 0.83 -13.67
N VAL A 327 14.18 0.23 -13.86
CA VAL A 327 13.36 0.41 -15.06
C VAL A 327 12.88 1.87 -15.20
N LEU A 328 12.42 2.49 -14.10
CA LEU A 328 12.02 3.90 -14.10
C LEU A 328 13.20 4.86 -14.32
N LEU A 329 14.40 4.51 -13.81
CA LEU A 329 15.60 5.33 -14.00
C LEU A 329 16.00 5.33 -15.47
N LYS A 330 16.03 4.17 -16.12
CA LYS A 330 16.33 4.04 -17.56
C LYS A 330 15.35 4.87 -18.41
N ALA A 331 14.05 4.79 -18.12
CA ALA A 331 13.05 5.61 -18.78
C ALA A 331 13.32 7.13 -18.65
N LEU A 332 13.73 7.58 -17.46
CA LEU A 332 14.05 8.99 -17.23
C LEU A 332 15.34 9.41 -17.95
N LEU A 333 16.34 8.53 -18.00
CA LEU A 333 17.58 8.75 -18.74
C LEU A 333 17.30 8.89 -20.24
N ASP A 334 16.56 7.94 -20.82
CA ASP A 334 16.21 7.94 -22.24
C ASP A 334 15.43 9.21 -22.63
N LEU A 335 14.47 9.62 -21.81
CA LEU A 335 13.72 10.86 -22.04
C LEU A 335 14.60 12.12 -21.89
N GLY A 336 15.53 12.09 -20.94
CA GLY A 336 16.53 13.13 -20.74
C GLY A 336 17.53 13.25 -21.90
N GLU A 337 17.85 12.15 -22.57
CA GLU A 337 18.70 12.13 -23.77
C GLU A 337 17.98 12.68 -24.98
N GLN A 338 16.72 12.28 -25.18
CA GLN A 338 15.89 12.76 -26.28
C GLN A 338 15.54 14.24 -26.12
N GLN A 339 15.36 14.71 -24.89
CA GLN A 339 14.97 16.10 -24.59
C GLN A 339 15.78 16.70 -23.42
N PRO A 340 17.07 17.00 -23.61
CA PRO A 340 17.97 17.46 -22.54
C PRO A 340 17.48 18.70 -21.78
N ALA A 341 16.80 19.63 -22.45
CA ALA A 341 16.26 20.83 -21.83
C ALA A 341 15.35 20.53 -20.62
N LEU A 342 14.64 19.39 -20.62
CA LEU A 342 13.78 18.98 -19.50
C LEU A 342 14.55 18.73 -18.20
N LEU A 343 15.86 18.44 -18.29
CA LEU A 343 16.74 18.18 -17.15
C LEU A 343 17.84 19.24 -16.98
N LEU A 344 18.25 19.93 -18.03
CA LEU A 344 19.35 20.90 -17.99
C LEU A 344 18.89 22.34 -17.70
N ASP A 345 17.62 22.67 -17.95
CA ASP A 345 17.11 24.03 -17.69
C ASP A 345 17.20 24.42 -16.20
N ALA A 346 17.29 25.72 -15.92
CA ALA A 346 17.35 26.26 -14.55
C ALA A 346 15.99 26.20 -13.80
N GLY A 347 14.91 25.79 -14.47
CA GLY A 347 13.56 25.78 -13.94
C GLY A 347 13.33 24.82 -12.77
N ALA A 348 12.32 25.10 -11.95
CA ALA A 348 11.97 24.25 -10.81
C ALA A 348 11.59 22.81 -11.22
N SER A 349 10.99 22.63 -12.40
CA SER A 349 10.66 21.30 -12.92
C SER A 349 11.93 20.49 -13.25
N ALA A 350 12.86 21.08 -13.99
CA ALA A 350 14.13 20.46 -14.35
C ALA A 350 14.96 20.11 -13.11
N ARG A 351 15.01 21.00 -12.11
CA ARG A 351 15.61 20.71 -10.80
C ARG A 351 14.99 19.51 -10.10
N ARG A 352 13.66 19.37 -10.10
CA ARG A 352 13.00 18.17 -9.55
C ARG A 352 13.36 16.90 -10.33
N GLY A 353 13.54 17.00 -11.64
CA GLY A 353 14.06 15.93 -12.50
C GLY A 353 15.48 15.53 -12.11
N ARG A 354 16.41 16.49 -12.04
CA ARG A 354 17.80 16.26 -11.58
C ARG A 354 17.88 15.67 -10.18
N ARG A 355 17.05 16.15 -9.25
CA ARG A 355 16.92 15.57 -7.90
C ARG A 355 16.57 14.09 -7.98
N ALA A 356 15.54 13.74 -8.75
CA ALA A 356 15.11 12.35 -8.89
C ALA A 356 16.20 11.48 -9.53
N LEU A 357 16.82 11.97 -10.61
CA LEU A 357 17.93 11.32 -11.31
C LEU A 357 19.11 11.05 -10.36
N ARG A 358 19.56 12.07 -9.62
CA ARG A 358 20.66 11.96 -8.64
C ARG A 358 20.36 10.91 -7.57
N GLN A 359 19.16 10.95 -6.97
CA GLN A 359 18.79 10.00 -5.91
C GLN A 359 18.72 8.57 -6.44
N ALA A 360 18.07 8.37 -7.59
CA ALA A 360 17.90 7.06 -8.19
C ALA A 360 19.23 6.46 -8.63
N ALA A 361 20.09 7.22 -9.30
CA ALA A 361 21.42 6.76 -9.69
C ALA A 361 22.27 6.39 -8.47
N LEU A 362 22.23 7.20 -7.40
CA LEU A 362 22.94 6.92 -6.14
C LEU A 362 22.44 5.62 -5.49
N VAL A 363 21.13 5.46 -5.33
CA VAL A 363 20.53 4.26 -4.71
C VAL A 363 20.77 3.01 -5.55
N ARG A 364 20.62 3.09 -6.88
CA ARG A 364 20.93 1.98 -7.78
C ARG A 364 22.38 1.54 -7.66
N ARG A 365 23.31 2.51 -7.69
CA ARG A 365 24.75 2.25 -7.54
C ARG A 365 25.10 1.66 -6.17
N HIS A 366 24.43 2.09 -5.10
CA HIS A 366 24.59 1.50 -3.77
C HIS A 366 24.23 0.01 -3.75
N TYR A 367 23.21 -0.41 -4.51
CA TYR A 367 22.80 -1.83 -4.59
C TYR A 367 23.52 -2.64 -5.68
N GLU A 368 24.38 -2.02 -6.49
CA GLU A 368 25.14 -2.73 -7.53
C GLU A 368 26.04 -3.81 -6.91
N GLY A 369 25.92 -5.04 -7.41
CA GLY A 369 26.62 -6.22 -6.89
C GLY A 369 25.99 -6.86 -5.64
N HIS A 370 24.89 -6.32 -5.11
CA HIS A 370 24.22 -6.86 -3.93
C HIS A 370 23.59 -8.23 -4.22
N ARG A 371 23.81 -9.23 -3.35
CA ARG A 371 23.29 -10.59 -3.54
C ARG A 371 21.81 -10.72 -3.21
N VAL A 372 21.04 -11.23 -4.16
CA VAL A 372 19.57 -11.38 -4.07
C VAL A 372 19.11 -12.80 -4.44
N PRO A 373 17.94 -13.25 -3.92
CA PRO A 373 17.37 -14.53 -4.32
C PRO A 373 17.10 -14.60 -5.82
N ASP A 374 16.95 -15.83 -6.34
CA ASP A 374 16.71 -16.05 -7.77
C ASP A 374 15.46 -15.33 -8.29
N ALA A 375 14.37 -15.37 -7.51
CA ALA A 375 13.19 -14.54 -7.71
C ALA A 375 13.04 -13.62 -6.50
N PRO A 376 13.39 -12.34 -6.63
CA PRO A 376 13.54 -11.47 -5.47
C PRO A 376 12.16 -10.88 -5.11
N THR A 377 11.37 -11.69 -4.40
CA THR A 377 9.94 -11.47 -4.10
C THR A 377 9.69 -11.22 -2.60
N SER A 378 8.46 -10.82 -2.24
CA SER A 378 8.05 -10.60 -0.84
C SER A 378 7.86 -11.89 -0.04
N THR A 379 7.85 -11.79 1.29
CA THR A 379 7.56 -12.94 2.17
C THR A 379 6.15 -13.51 1.94
N GLY A 380 5.15 -12.64 1.81
CA GLY A 380 3.77 -13.06 1.53
C GLY A 380 3.61 -13.79 0.20
N GLU A 381 4.48 -13.51 -0.78
CA GLU A 381 4.49 -14.19 -2.07
C GLU A 381 5.27 -15.52 -2.03
N ASN A 382 6.36 -15.61 -1.25
CA ASN A 382 7.16 -16.83 -1.08
C ASN A 382 6.38 -18.00 -0.45
N THR A 383 5.33 -17.71 0.32
CA THR A 383 4.48 -18.75 0.92
C THR A 383 3.51 -19.38 -0.08
N ARG A 384 3.37 -18.82 -1.28
CA ARG A 384 2.33 -19.20 -2.23
C ARG A 384 2.84 -20.17 -3.29
N VAL A 385 1.95 -21.05 -3.72
CA VAL A 385 2.16 -21.88 -4.91
C VAL A 385 1.71 -21.08 -6.12
N LEU A 386 2.67 -20.75 -6.98
CA LEU A 386 2.40 -20.12 -8.27
C LEU A 386 2.25 -21.21 -9.34
N PRO A 387 1.43 -20.96 -10.39
CA PRO A 387 1.33 -21.88 -11.52
C PRO A 387 2.68 -21.98 -12.27
N ALA A 388 2.88 -23.07 -13.01
CA ALA A 388 4.02 -23.17 -13.92
C ALA A 388 4.04 -21.98 -14.90
N PRO A 389 5.22 -21.48 -15.30
CA PRO A 389 6.56 -21.99 -15.02
C PRO A 389 7.21 -21.40 -13.75
N PHE A 390 6.48 -20.70 -12.89
CA PHE A 390 7.05 -20.00 -11.74
C PHE A 390 7.49 -20.99 -10.66
N VAL A 391 8.77 -20.94 -10.27
CA VAL A 391 9.38 -21.85 -9.30
C VAL A 391 9.52 -21.17 -7.95
N ARG A 392 9.21 -21.92 -6.87
CA ARG A 392 9.42 -21.44 -5.49
C ARG A 392 10.90 -21.15 -5.26
N VAL A 393 11.19 -20.00 -4.66
CA VAL A 393 12.53 -19.67 -4.16
C VAL A 393 12.93 -20.66 -3.06
N PRO A 394 14.13 -21.28 -3.13
CA PRO A 394 14.60 -22.16 -2.08
C PRO A 394 14.71 -21.43 -0.74
N GLU A 395 14.27 -22.09 0.34
CA GLU A 395 14.19 -21.51 1.68
C GLU A 395 15.56 -20.99 2.18
N GLU A 396 16.64 -21.66 1.81
CA GLU A 396 18.01 -21.26 2.16
C GLU A 396 18.42 -19.91 1.55
N GLN A 397 17.89 -19.53 0.38
CA GLN A 397 18.18 -18.21 -0.21
C GLN A 397 17.41 -17.08 0.48
N ILE A 398 16.25 -17.40 1.06
CA ILE A 398 15.44 -16.47 1.84
C ILE A 398 16.16 -16.19 3.16
N ARG A 399 16.62 -17.24 3.86
CA ARG A 399 17.23 -17.15 5.19
C ARG A 399 18.71 -16.76 5.21
N GLU A 400 19.48 -17.16 4.19
CA GLU A 400 20.94 -16.99 4.17
C GLU A 400 21.39 -16.17 2.95
N THR A 401 21.85 -14.93 3.17
CA THR A 401 22.37 -14.06 2.10
C THR A 401 23.54 -14.70 1.33
N SER A 402 24.34 -15.55 1.97
CA SER A 402 25.46 -16.25 1.35
C SER A 402 25.03 -17.28 0.30
N ARG A 403 23.79 -17.78 0.35
CA ARG A 403 23.21 -18.78 -0.57
C ARG A 403 22.56 -18.18 -1.81
N ARG A 404 22.32 -16.88 -1.80
CA ARG A 404 21.74 -16.13 -2.91
C ARG A 404 22.67 -16.16 -4.12
N ARG A 405 22.12 -16.48 -5.29
CA ARG A 405 22.90 -16.75 -6.51
C ARG A 405 22.93 -15.59 -7.50
N ARG A 406 21.99 -14.65 -7.40
CA ARG A 406 21.93 -13.46 -8.26
C ARG A 406 22.59 -12.26 -7.59
N THR A 407 23.06 -11.33 -8.40
CA THR A 407 23.58 -10.02 -7.97
C THR A 407 22.86 -8.91 -8.70
N LEU A 408 22.35 -7.91 -7.97
CA LEU A 408 21.65 -6.78 -8.58
C LEU A 408 22.60 -5.96 -9.45
N PHE A 409 22.15 -5.64 -10.67
CA PHE A 409 22.78 -4.71 -11.61
C PHE A 409 24.24 -5.01 -11.99
N ALA A 410 24.77 -6.20 -11.67
CA ALA A 410 26.17 -6.53 -11.93
C ALA A 410 26.52 -6.52 -13.42
N ASP A 411 25.57 -6.91 -14.27
CA ASP A 411 25.74 -6.95 -15.73
C ASP A 411 25.40 -5.62 -16.42
N ASP A 412 24.94 -4.62 -15.65
CA ASP A 412 24.50 -3.32 -16.16
C ASP A 412 24.90 -2.19 -15.18
N PRO A 413 26.20 -1.85 -15.07
CA PRO A 413 26.69 -0.89 -14.10
C PRO A 413 26.07 0.50 -14.24
N THR A 414 25.84 1.21 -13.14
CA THR A 414 25.18 2.53 -13.21
C THR A 414 25.95 3.52 -14.09
N ASP A 415 27.28 3.47 -14.08
CA ASP A 415 28.11 4.39 -14.87
C ASP A 415 27.98 4.16 -16.39
N THR A 416 27.57 2.98 -16.84
CA THR A 416 27.38 2.70 -18.27
C THR A 416 26.02 3.20 -18.78
N LEU A 417 25.07 3.46 -17.89
CA LEU A 417 23.76 4.03 -18.22
C LEU A 417 23.81 5.54 -18.48
N LEU A 418 24.86 6.23 -18.03
CA LEU A 418 24.94 7.69 -18.08
C LEU A 418 25.61 8.17 -19.38
N SER A 419 24.81 8.73 -20.29
CA SER A 419 25.25 9.50 -21.45
C SER A 419 25.75 10.92 -21.09
N GLY A 420 26.22 11.68 -22.10
CA GLY A 420 26.69 13.05 -21.90
C GLY A 420 25.64 13.97 -21.24
N PRO A 421 24.43 14.14 -21.81
CA PRO A 421 23.40 15.01 -21.25
C PRO A 421 22.96 14.61 -19.83
N THR A 422 22.88 13.30 -19.56
CA THR A 422 22.44 12.80 -18.25
C THR A 422 23.54 12.90 -17.19
N ARG A 423 24.83 12.77 -17.58
CA ARG A 423 25.97 13.11 -16.70
C ARG A 423 25.96 14.59 -16.34
N GLU A 424 25.77 15.48 -17.31
CA GLU A 424 25.67 16.92 -17.06
C GLU A 424 24.50 17.23 -16.11
N ALA A 425 23.34 16.59 -16.29
CA ALA A 425 22.21 16.73 -15.39
C ALA A 425 22.52 16.25 -13.95
N ILE A 426 23.30 15.18 -13.79
CA ILE A 426 23.78 14.72 -12.46
C ILE A 426 24.76 15.73 -11.87
N GLU A 427 25.72 16.25 -12.63
CA GLU A 427 26.68 17.25 -12.18
C GLU A 427 25.99 18.53 -11.69
N LEU A 428 25.02 19.03 -12.46
CA LEU A 428 24.15 20.13 -12.03
C LEU A 428 23.38 19.77 -10.75
N GLY A 429 22.83 18.55 -10.67
CA GLY A 429 22.14 18.05 -9.48
C GLY A 429 23.04 17.93 -8.25
N LEU A 430 24.34 17.67 -8.42
CA LEU A 430 25.34 17.63 -7.35
C LEU A 430 25.76 19.04 -6.91
N ALA A 431 25.87 19.97 -7.84
CA ALA A 431 26.09 21.39 -7.54
C ALA A 431 24.92 21.96 -6.71
N GLU A 432 23.69 21.52 -6.99
CA GLU A 432 22.50 21.94 -6.24
C GLU A 432 22.44 21.46 -4.79
N LEU A 433 23.33 20.57 -4.34
CA LEU A 433 23.39 20.12 -2.94
C LEU A 433 23.73 21.24 -1.94
N ASP A 434 24.20 22.40 -2.40
CA ASP A 434 24.30 23.60 -1.55
C ASP A 434 22.93 24.09 -1.07
N GLN A 435 21.85 23.72 -1.76
CA GLN A 435 20.49 24.06 -1.36
C GLN A 435 20.05 23.11 -0.22
N PRO A 436 19.59 23.64 0.94
CA PRO A 436 19.20 22.80 2.07
C PRO A 436 18.14 21.73 1.76
N GLY A 437 17.22 22.02 0.83
CA GLY A 437 16.21 21.07 0.39
C GLY A 437 16.76 19.91 -0.44
N GLU A 438 17.83 20.14 -1.21
CA GLU A 438 18.48 19.12 -2.04
C GLU A 438 19.40 18.22 -1.20
N LEU A 439 20.10 18.81 -0.22
CA LEU A 439 20.87 18.09 0.79
C LEU A 439 19.96 17.22 1.66
N ARG A 440 18.83 17.78 2.12
CA ARG A 440 17.80 17.05 2.90
C ARG A 440 17.32 15.80 2.15
N GLU A 441 17.10 15.89 0.84
CA GLU A 441 16.59 14.76 0.05
C GLU A 441 17.49 13.52 0.14
N LEU A 442 18.81 13.68 0.30
CA LEU A 442 19.71 12.55 0.56
C LEU A 442 19.38 11.79 1.84
N GLY A 443 18.68 12.39 2.81
CA GLY A 443 18.29 11.73 4.06
C GLY A 443 16.84 11.31 4.13
N MET A 444 16.03 11.60 3.10
CA MET A 444 14.60 11.40 3.15
C MET A 444 14.24 9.91 3.05
N ALA A 445 13.32 9.49 3.91
CA ALA A 445 12.74 8.16 3.95
C ALA A 445 11.21 8.24 4.06
N GLN A 446 10.52 7.17 3.63
CA GLN A 446 9.07 7.05 3.78
C GLN A 446 8.74 5.80 4.62
N PHE A 447 8.30 6.01 5.86
CA PHE A 447 7.88 4.93 6.76
C PHE A 447 6.37 4.74 6.74
N LEU A 448 5.92 3.54 7.08
CA LEU A 448 4.51 3.19 7.20
C LEU A 448 4.18 2.79 8.64
N ASP A 449 2.96 3.08 9.07
CA ASP A 449 2.44 2.70 10.39
C ASP A 449 0.92 2.49 10.33
N ARG A 450 0.37 1.81 11.32
CA ARG A 450 -1.07 1.67 11.55
C ARG A 450 -1.43 2.33 12.88
N PRO A 451 -1.48 3.68 12.95
CA PRO A 451 -1.58 4.40 14.22
C PRO A 451 -2.92 4.18 14.94
N LEU A 452 -3.97 3.82 14.20
CA LEU A 452 -5.28 3.52 14.78
C LEU A 452 -5.37 2.08 15.32
N GLY A 453 -4.39 1.21 15.02
CA GLY A 453 -4.30 -0.15 15.50
C GLY A 453 -3.70 -0.30 16.90
N ALA A 454 -3.44 0.81 17.62
CA ALA A 454 -2.79 0.78 18.93
C ALA A 454 -3.54 -0.04 20.00
N LEU A 455 -4.84 -0.30 19.83
CA LEU A 455 -5.63 -1.14 20.73
C LEU A 455 -5.65 -2.62 20.35
N LYS A 456 -5.09 -2.98 19.19
CA LYS A 456 -5.09 -4.36 18.68
C LYS A 456 -4.12 -5.21 19.49
N GLU A 457 -4.54 -6.42 19.83
CA GLU A 457 -3.68 -7.36 20.55
C GLU A 457 -2.56 -7.92 19.66
N ALA A 458 -1.51 -8.45 20.29
CA ALA A 458 -0.48 -9.17 19.55
C ALA A 458 -1.10 -10.35 18.77
N GLY A 459 -0.82 -10.43 17.46
CA GLY A 459 -1.37 -11.47 16.58
C GLY A 459 -2.83 -11.28 16.17
N GLU A 460 -3.47 -10.15 16.52
CA GLU A 460 -4.73 -9.74 15.91
C GLU A 460 -4.48 -9.10 14.54
N VAL A 461 -5.35 -9.40 13.57
CA VAL A 461 -5.31 -8.71 12.27
C VAL A 461 -5.54 -7.23 12.50
N ASP A 462 -4.61 -6.42 12.01
CA ASP A 462 -4.74 -4.97 11.98
C ASP A 462 -5.12 -4.51 10.57
N ARG A 463 -6.42 -4.31 10.33
CA ARG A 463 -6.92 -3.71 9.09
C ARG A 463 -7.13 -2.21 9.21
N THR A 464 -6.58 -1.57 10.25
CA THR A 464 -6.71 -0.12 10.40
C THR A 464 -5.91 0.62 9.33
N PRO A 465 -6.23 1.88 8.99
CA PRO A 465 -5.60 2.59 7.88
C PRO A 465 -4.07 2.60 7.94
N LEU A 466 -3.45 2.26 6.82
CA LEU A 466 -2.01 2.35 6.63
C LEU A 466 -1.61 3.81 6.36
N VAL A 467 -0.93 4.42 7.32
CA VAL A 467 -0.49 5.82 7.27
C VAL A 467 0.98 5.87 6.89
N SER A 468 1.33 6.79 5.99
CA SER A 468 2.71 6.98 5.55
C SER A 468 3.30 8.31 6.05
N TYR A 469 4.60 8.29 6.35
CA TYR A 469 5.33 9.36 7.02
C TYR A 469 6.59 9.70 6.25
N GLU A 470 6.84 10.98 6.04
CA GLU A 470 8.15 11.45 5.58
C GLU A 470 9.06 11.67 6.78
N ALA A 471 10.26 11.09 6.74
CA ALA A 471 11.27 11.22 7.77
C ALA A 471 12.62 11.61 7.15
N CYS A 472 13.52 12.19 7.95
CA CYS A 472 14.88 12.52 7.52
C CYS A 472 15.92 12.11 8.57
N SER A 473 17.05 11.56 8.13
CA SER A 473 18.20 11.20 8.97
C SER A 473 19.47 11.94 8.52
N ARG A 474 20.19 12.56 9.47
CA ARG A 474 21.50 13.17 9.19
C ARG A 474 22.56 12.10 8.98
N MET A 475 22.48 10.97 9.69
CA MET A 475 23.39 9.84 9.50
C MET A 475 23.31 9.29 8.07
N ILE A 476 22.11 9.14 7.52
CA ILE A 476 21.92 8.70 6.13
C ILE A 476 22.49 9.71 5.14
N ILE A 477 22.29 11.03 5.37
CA ILE A 477 22.89 12.08 4.53
C ILE A 477 24.42 11.94 4.53
N ARG A 478 25.06 11.83 5.71
CA ARG A 478 26.52 11.66 5.80
C ARG A 478 27.01 10.40 5.09
N ARG A 479 26.30 9.27 5.26
CA ARG A 479 26.61 8.02 4.56
C ARG A 479 26.59 8.22 3.05
N ARG A 480 25.55 8.87 2.52
CA ARG A 480 25.40 9.15 1.09
C ARG A 480 26.42 10.14 0.55
N LEU A 481 26.79 11.17 1.31
CA LEU A 481 27.90 12.06 0.94
C LEU A 481 29.23 11.29 0.85
N GLN A 482 29.45 10.33 1.75
CA GLN A 482 30.60 9.43 1.69
C GLN A 482 30.53 8.50 0.46
N GLU A 483 29.37 7.92 0.15
CA GLU A 483 29.16 7.09 -1.05
C GLU A 483 29.44 7.89 -2.33
N LEU A 484 28.91 9.11 -2.45
CA LEU A 484 29.19 10.01 -3.58
C LEU A 484 30.69 10.29 -3.73
N THR A 485 31.42 10.40 -2.62
CA THR A 485 32.88 10.56 -2.64
C THR A 485 33.57 9.28 -3.10
N THR A 486 33.15 8.12 -2.59
CA THR A 486 33.68 6.80 -2.97
C THR A 486 33.45 6.50 -4.45
N PHE A 487 32.33 6.95 -5.02
CA PHE A 487 32.02 6.82 -6.44
C PHE A 487 32.75 7.86 -7.32
N GLY A 488 33.47 8.81 -6.71
CA GLY A 488 34.19 9.87 -7.43
C GLY A 488 33.28 10.93 -8.04
N TRP A 489 32.02 11.03 -7.60
CA TRP A 489 31.07 12.04 -8.09
C TRP A 489 31.28 13.41 -7.43
N ILE A 490 31.82 13.42 -6.21
CA ILE A 490 32.31 14.62 -5.53
C ILE A 490 33.68 14.34 -4.90
N ASP A 491 34.48 15.38 -4.71
CA ASP A 491 35.74 15.25 -3.98
C ASP A 491 35.53 15.35 -2.45
N SER A 492 36.60 15.07 -1.70
CA SER A 492 36.57 15.12 -0.23
C SER A 492 36.33 16.53 0.31
N SER A 493 36.81 17.58 -0.37
CA SER A 493 36.62 18.97 0.07
C SER A 493 35.14 19.36 -0.01
N ARG A 494 34.47 18.96 -1.09
CA ARG A 494 33.04 19.20 -1.30
C ARG A 494 32.21 18.42 -0.30
N ARG A 495 32.54 17.16 -0.02
CA ARG A 495 31.90 16.35 1.02
C ARG A 495 31.97 17.04 2.39
N ASP A 496 33.13 17.56 2.75
CA ASP A 496 33.36 18.20 4.06
C ASP A 496 32.54 19.50 4.19
N ALA A 497 32.50 20.33 3.15
CA ALA A 497 31.68 21.55 3.11
C ALA A 497 30.17 21.26 3.22
N LEU A 498 29.68 20.20 2.54
CA LEU A 498 28.29 19.78 2.65
C LEU A 498 27.99 19.19 4.04
N THR A 499 28.96 18.52 4.66
CA THR A 499 28.83 17.99 6.04
C THR A 499 28.78 19.11 7.08
N GLU A 500 29.54 20.19 6.89
CA GLU A 500 29.45 21.40 7.70
C GLU A 500 28.09 22.08 7.53
N SER A 501 27.62 22.21 6.28
CA SER A 501 26.28 22.74 5.97
C SER A 501 25.16 21.93 6.64
N LEU A 502 25.32 20.60 6.70
CA LEU A 502 24.39 19.70 7.39
C LEU A 502 24.34 19.94 8.91
N ALA A 503 25.42 20.41 9.53
CA ALA A 503 25.45 20.71 10.96
C ALA A 503 24.56 21.93 11.30
N ALA A 504 24.48 22.91 10.40
CA ALA A 504 23.62 24.09 10.54
C ALA A 504 22.15 23.83 10.17
N PHE A 505 21.85 22.70 9.55
CA PHE A 505 20.53 22.40 9.00
C PHE A 505 19.53 22.00 10.10
N GLU A 506 18.44 22.76 10.24
CA GLU A 506 17.36 22.50 11.20
C GLU A 506 16.39 21.41 10.69
N MET A 507 16.20 20.35 11.48
CA MET A 507 15.16 19.32 11.25
C MET A 507 14.00 19.55 12.21
N ARG A 508 12.91 20.14 11.70
CA ARG A 508 11.67 20.33 12.46
C ARG A 508 10.79 19.10 12.32
N GLY A 509 10.56 18.40 13.43
CA GLY A 509 9.76 17.19 13.47
C GLY A 509 9.87 16.49 14.81
N VAL A 510 9.42 15.24 14.87
CA VAL A 510 9.51 14.41 16.09
C VAL A 510 10.55 13.32 15.87
N PRO A 511 11.57 13.18 16.73
CA PRO A 511 12.48 12.04 16.67
C PRO A 511 11.70 10.72 16.73
N ALA A 512 11.98 9.79 15.82
CA ALA A 512 11.27 8.51 15.79
C ALA A 512 11.44 7.72 17.11
N ALA A 513 12.56 7.90 17.79
CA ALA A 513 12.83 7.32 19.10
C ALA A 513 11.91 7.84 20.24
N GLU A 514 11.25 9.00 20.06
CA GLU A 514 10.27 9.52 21.02
C GLU A 514 8.87 8.93 20.80
N ILE A 515 8.64 8.26 19.67
CA ILE A 515 7.38 7.58 19.39
C ILE A 515 7.38 6.25 20.13
N ALA A 516 6.81 6.26 21.34
CA ALA A 516 6.61 5.07 22.13
C ALA A 516 5.48 4.22 21.53
N THR A 517 5.81 3.27 20.66
CA THR A 517 4.90 2.21 20.23
C THR A 517 5.49 0.85 20.57
N GLN A 518 4.64 -0.04 21.10
CA GLN A 518 5.02 -1.44 21.23
C GLN A 518 5.08 -2.03 19.82
N GLN A 519 6.24 -2.60 19.45
CA GLN A 519 6.39 -3.28 18.18
C GLN A 519 5.45 -4.50 18.16
N ARG A 520 4.55 -4.54 17.18
CA ARG A 520 3.63 -5.65 16.99
C ARG A 520 4.19 -6.54 15.88
N PRO A 521 4.44 -7.84 16.14
CA PRO A 521 4.94 -8.75 15.11
C PRO A 521 4.01 -8.77 13.90
N GLY A 522 4.57 -8.65 12.70
CA GLY A 522 3.81 -8.72 11.45
C GLY A 522 3.07 -7.44 11.05
N VAL A 523 3.21 -6.33 11.79
CA VAL A 523 2.62 -5.04 11.46
C VAL A 523 3.74 -4.02 11.25
N VAL A 524 3.68 -3.24 10.16
CA VAL A 524 4.60 -2.11 9.94
C VAL A 524 4.52 -1.12 11.09
N SER A 525 5.65 -0.52 11.46
CA SER A 525 5.69 0.41 12.58
C SER A 525 6.72 1.51 12.37
N LEU A 526 6.46 2.68 12.95
CA LEU A 526 7.46 3.75 13.07
C LEU A 526 8.73 3.32 13.83
N THR A 527 8.67 2.24 14.62
CA THR A 527 9.86 1.65 15.25
C THR A 527 10.88 1.12 14.23
N ASP A 528 10.45 0.77 13.01
CA ASP A 528 11.34 0.36 11.93
C ASP A 528 12.31 1.48 11.52
N ALA A 529 11.95 2.75 11.77
CA ALA A 529 12.86 3.87 11.55
C ALA A 529 14.14 3.74 12.38
N GLY A 530 14.04 3.30 13.64
CA GLY A 530 15.20 3.08 14.51
C GLY A 530 16.13 1.98 14.01
N GLN A 531 15.61 1.00 13.27
CA GLN A 531 16.41 -0.06 12.64
C GLN A 531 17.18 0.49 11.42
N ALA A 532 16.56 1.37 10.64
CA ALA A 532 17.19 1.99 9.47
C ALA A 532 18.27 3.01 9.88
N ALA A 533 17.97 3.90 10.83
CA ALA A 533 18.94 4.79 11.49
C ALA A 533 18.37 5.33 12.82
N PRO A 534 19.19 5.45 13.88
CA PRO A 534 18.69 5.89 15.20
C PRO A 534 18.29 7.37 15.26
N ASP A 535 18.68 8.20 14.28
CA ASP A 535 18.49 9.67 14.29
C ASP A 535 17.38 10.16 13.34
N PHE A 536 16.50 9.27 12.87
CA PHE A 536 15.36 9.70 12.04
C PHE A 536 14.45 10.67 12.80
N VAL A 537 14.10 11.76 12.11
CA VAL A 537 13.08 12.72 12.54
C VAL A 537 11.90 12.64 11.59
N LEU A 538 10.72 12.33 12.13
CA LEU A 538 9.44 12.34 11.41
C LEU A 538 9.04 13.79 11.15
N LEU A 539 8.92 14.15 9.87
CA LEU A 539 8.66 15.51 9.44
C LEU A 539 7.16 15.77 9.27
N ARG A 540 6.45 14.83 8.65
CA ARG A 540 5.00 14.92 8.38
C ARG A 540 4.40 13.58 8.00
N THR A 541 3.09 13.48 8.15
CA THR A 541 2.26 12.47 7.49
C THR A 541 2.04 12.89 6.03
N THR A 542 2.06 11.95 5.09
CA THR A 542 1.77 12.30 3.69
C THR A 542 0.33 12.80 3.55
N ARG A 543 0.11 13.71 2.61
CA ARG A 543 -1.21 14.30 2.42
C ARG A 543 -2.28 13.26 2.09
N GLY A 544 -1.96 12.26 1.27
CA GLY A 544 -2.89 11.18 0.92
C GLY A 544 -3.34 10.36 2.15
N SER A 545 -2.41 9.96 3.02
CA SER A 545 -2.77 9.24 4.24
C SER A 545 -3.57 10.11 5.22
N LEU A 546 -3.22 11.38 5.34
CA LEU A 546 -3.95 12.32 6.19
C LEU A 546 -5.37 12.56 5.66
N ASP A 547 -5.54 12.81 4.36
CA ASP A 547 -6.86 13.01 3.74
C ASP A 547 -7.76 11.80 3.89
N ALA A 548 -7.22 10.58 3.78
CA ALA A 548 -7.98 9.36 4.03
C ALA A 548 -8.53 9.31 5.47
N VAL A 549 -7.71 9.64 6.46
CA VAL A 549 -8.16 9.73 7.86
C VAL A 549 -9.18 10.86 8.03
N LEU A 550 -8.94 12.04 7.46
CA LEU A 550 -9.87 13.16 7.57
C LEU A 550 -11.23 12.86 6.94
N ALA A 551 -11.24 12.14 5.82
CA ALA A 551 -12.45 11.78 5.09
C ALA A 551 -13.33 10.75 5.82
N ALA A 552 -12.77 9.96 6.75
CA ALA A 552 -13.51 8.93 7.47
C ALA A 552 -14.31 9.48 8.67
N TYR A 553 -13.93 10.64 9.20
CA TYR A 553 -14.46 11.15 10.46
C TYR A 553 -15.24 12.46 10.29
N ASP A 554 -16.23 12.69 11.16
CA ASP A 554 -16.90 13.98 11.31
C ASP A 554 -16.09 14.92 12.21
N TRP A 555 -15.43 15.89 11.59
CA TRP A 555 -14.59 16.88 12.27
C TRP A 555 -15.33 18.15 12.69
N GLN A 556 -16.66 18.22 12.56
CA GLN A 556 -17.43 19.43 12.88
C GLN A 556 -17.21 19.88 14.33
N ALA A 557 -17.13 18.94 15.28
CA ALA A 557 -16.85 19.26 16.69
C ALA A 557 -15.50 19.99 16.87
N LEU A 558 -14.48 19.65 16.08
CA LEU A 558 -13.19 20.35 16.09
C LEU A 558 -13.31 21.71 15.38
N ALA A 559 -14.01 21.78 14.25
CA ALA A 559 -14.25 23.02 13.52
C ALA A 559 -14.94 24.08 14.40
N ASP A 560 -15.93 23.67 15.19
CA ASP A 560 -16.67 24.55 16.10
C ASP A 560 -15.84 24.97 17.33
N THR A 561 -15.04 24.04 17.87
CA THR A 561 -14.29 24.28 19.11
C THR A 561 -12.96 25.00 18.88
N ALA A 562 -12.31 24.74 17.74
CA ALA A 562 -10.97 25.20 17.39
C ALA A 562 -10.81 25.35 15.86
N PRO A 563 -11.49 26.33 15.23
CA PRO A 563 -11.51 26.49 13.78
C PRO A 563 -10.12 26.67 13.16
N ASP A 564 -9.21 27.35 13.85
CA ASP A 564 -7.83 27.53 13.38
C ASP A 564 -7.07 26.21 13.29
N VAL A 565 -7.23 25.32 14.27
CA VAL A 565 -6.59 24.00 14.26
C VAL A 565 -7.19 23.11 13.17
N TYR A 566 -8.51 23.15 13.00
CA TYR A 566 -9.18 22.45 11.90
C TYR A 566 -8.72 22.95 10.53
N ARG A 567 -8.59 24.26 10.35
CA ARG A 567 -8.05 24.86 9.12
C ARG A 567 -6.61 24.42 8.87
N CYS A 568 -5.73 24.47 9.88
CA CYS A 568 -4.37 23.97 9.75
C CYS A 568 -4.34 22.51 9.31
N LEU A 569 -5.18 21.66 9.89
CA LEU A 569 -5.28 20.25 9.53
C LEU A 569 -5.69 20.03 8.06
N ARG A 570 -6.57 20.88 7.53
CA ARG A 570 -7.05 20.81 6.14
C ARG A 570 -6.08 21.39 5.13
N GLU A 571 -5.41 22.50 5.46
CA GLU A 571 -4.69 23.33 4.48
C GLU A 571 -3.16 23.18 4.57
N GLU A 572 -2.62 22.85 5.74
CA GLU A 572 -1.17 22.78 5.92
C GLU A 572 -0.57 21.51 5.33
N ARG A 573 0.65 21.64 4.83
CA ARG A 573 1.42 20.52 4.25
C ARG A 573 2.23 19.77 5.30
N ASP A 574 2.63 20.44 6.37
CA ASP A 574 3.58 19.92 7.36
C ASP A 574 2.83 19.50 8.63
N VAL A 575 1.87 18.59 8.45
CA VAL A 575 1.04 18.00 9.51
C VAL A 575 1.56 16.59 9.79
N LEU A 576 1.89 16.31 11.04
CA LEU A 576 2.33 15.00 11.53
C LEU A 576 1.29 14.44 12.49
N LEU A 577 0.68 13.30 12.13
CA LEU A 577 -0.28 12.55 12.94
C LEU A 577 0.39 11.27 13.46
N VAL A 578 0.81 11.26 14.73
CA VAL A 578 1.58 10.15 15.31
C VAL A 578 0.91 9.57 16.56
N PRO A 579 1.08 8.26 16.81
CA PRO A 579 0.65 7.66 18.07
C PRO A 579 1.49 8.21 19.23
N HIS A 580 0.87 8.34 20.39
CA HIS A 580 1.52 8.76 21.61
C HIS A 580 1.01 7.95 22.80
N ALA A 581 1.88 7.14 23.39
CA ALA A 581 1.62 6.53 24.67
C ALA A 581 1.70 7.59 25.78
N LEU A 582 0.62 7.73 26.54
CA LEU A 582 0.65 8.51 27.78
C LEU A 582 1.42 7.70 28.84
N PRO A 583 2.14 8.35 29.77
CA PRO A 583 2.84 7.67 30.86
C PRO A 583 1.92 6.76 31.68
N ASP A 584 2.48 5.65 32.19
CA ASP A 584 1.84 4.56 32.95
C ASP A 584 0.75 5.04 33.93
N ASP A 585 -0.51 5.07 33.47
CA ASP A 585 -1.78 4.79 34.21
C ASP A 585 -3.04 5.21 33.42
N SER A 586 -2.93 5.75 32.21
CA SER A 586 -4.12 6.18 31.48
C SER A 586 -4.74 5.04 30.66
N ASP A 587 -6.02 4.78 30.90
CA ASP A 587 -6.91 3.94 30.07
C ASP A 587 -7.21 4.56 28.68
N VAL A 588 -6.27 5.35 28.15
CA VAL A 588 -6.45 6.14 26.94
C VAL A 588 -5.18 6.05 26.12
N SER A 589 -5.31 5.56 24.90
CA SER A 589 -4.31 5.74 23.85
C SER A 589 -4.56 7.07 23.14
N CYS A 590 -3.50 7.76 22.74
CA CYS A 590 -3.62 9.08 22.12
C CYS A 590 -2.98 9.15 20.73
N LEU A 591 -3.55 9.98 19.86
CA LEU A 591 -2.90 10.51 18.67
C LEU A 591 -2.53 11.97 18.92
N ARG A 592 -1.32 12.34 18.54
CA ARG A 592 -0.88 13.74 18.51
C ARG A 592 -0.83 14.23 17.08
N LEU A 593 -1.30 15.46 16.92
CA LEU A 593 -1.21 16.18 15.67
C LEU A 593 -0.33 17.41 15.87
N ILE A 594 0.74 17.45 15.09
CA ILE A 594 1.82 18.43 15.17
C ILE A 594 1.88 19.15 13.83
N VAL A 595 1.91 20.49 13.85
CA VAL A 595 1.97 21.32 12.64
C VAL A 595 3.21 22.18 12.70
N GLY A 596 4.10 22.03 11.73
CA GLY A 596 5.37 22.77 11.69
C GLY A 596 6.25 22.56 12.93
N GLY A 597 6.19 21.37 13.54
CA GLY A 597 6.91 21.04 14.78
C GLY A 597 6.23 21.48 16.08
N VAL A 598 5.03 22.08 16.02
CA VAL A 598 4.29 22.50 17.21
C VAL A 598 3.07 21.62 17.42
N LEU A 599 2.92 21.06 18.63
CA LEU A 599 1.72 20.30 19.01
C LEU A 599 0.48 21.21 18.93
N ARG A 600 -0.56 20.72 18.25
CA ARG A 600 -1.82 21.46 18.02
C ARG A 600 -3.03 20.75 18.62
N LEU A 601 -3.00 19.42 18.64
CA LEU A 601 -4.17 18.62 18.97
C LEU A 601 -3.75 17.27 19.54
N GLU A 602 -4.47 16.84 20.57
CA GLU A 602 -4.37 15.50 21.18
C GLU A 602 -5.76 14.86 21.15
N LEU A 603 -5.86 13.73 20.46
CA LEU A 603 -7.05 12.90 20.35
C LEU A 603 -6.87 11.67 21.23
N GLY A 604 -7.86 11.30 22.01
CA GLY A 604 -7.86 10.11 22.85
C GLY A 604 -8.86 9.08 22.36
N PHE A 605 -8.65 7.82 22.70
CA PHE A 605 -9.66 6.77 22.59
C PHE A 605 -9.49 5.76 23.73
N PRO A 606 -10.59 5.21 24.25
CA PRO A 606 -10.57 4.32 25.40
C PRO A 606 -9.77 3.05 25.07
N SER A 607 -8.80 2.71 25.91
CA SER A 607 -7.98 1.48 25.76
C SER A 607 -8.48 0.31 26.60
N ARG A 608 -9.39 0.54 27.57
CA ARG A 608 -9.99 -0.52 28.39
C ARG A 608 -11.48 -0.70 28.10
N GLY A 609 -11.86 -1.92 27.71
CA GLY A 609 -13.23 -2.37 27.45
C GLY A 609 -13.22 -3.76 26.82
N PRO A 610 -14.30 -4.58 26.95
CA PRO A 610 -14.30 -5.98 26.49
C PRO A 610 -14.20 -6.14 24.96
N ARG A 611 -14.38 -5.07 24.18
CA ARG A 611 -14.00 -4.98 22.76
C ARG A 611 -13.54 -3.55 22.46
N ALA A 612 -12.44 -3.42 21.73
CA ALA A 612 -12.03 -2.14 21.16
C ALA A 612 -13.12 -1.65 20.20
N PRO A 613 -13.40 -0.33 20.13
CA PRO A 613 -14.55 0.22 19.42
C PRO A 613 -14.28 0.31 17.92
N TYR A 614 -13.82 -0.76 17.28
CA TYR A 614 -13.59 -0.80 15.84
C TYR A 614 -14.88 -1.12 15.09
N ARG A 615 -15.07 -0.45 13.95
CA ARG A 615 -16.04 -0.80 12.92
C ARG A 615 -15.27 -1.03 11.63
N GLU A 616 -15.51 -2.16 10.99
CA GLU A 616 -15.00 -2.40 9.64
C GLU A 616 -15.91 -1.65 8.66
N LEU A 617 -15.31 -0.88 7.76
CA LEU A 617 -15.96 -0.24 6.64
C LEU A 617 -15.16 -0.57 5.40
N ALA A 618 -15.76 -1.34 4.50
CA ALA A 618 -15.16 -1.67 3.20
C ALA A 618 -13.76 -2.29 3.33
N GLY A 619 -13.59 -3.18 4.31
CA GLY A 619 -12.36 -3.91 4.61
C GLY A 619 -11.30 -3.14 5.41
N VAL A 620 -11.61 -1.91 5.84
CA VAL A 620 -10.73 -1.10 6.71
C VAL A 620 -11.37 -0.93 8.08
N GLU A 621 -10.61 -1.21 9.13
CA GLU A 621 -11.08 -1.04 10.51
C GLU A 621 -10.84 0.37 11.02
N TRP A 622 -11.91 1.01 11.50
CA TRP A 622 -11.85 2.37 12.03
C TRP A 622 -12.31 2.39 13.48
N LEU A 623 -11.66 3.21 14.31
CA LEU A 623 -12.22 3.55 15.62
C LEU A 623 -13.54 4.29 15.40
N THR A 624 -14.62 3.85 16.04
CA THR A 624 -15.96 4.44 15.88
C THR A 624 -16.04 5.86 16.46
N ARG A 625 -15.16 6.19 17.41
CA ARG A 625 -15.12 7.47 18.11
C ARG A 625 -13.68 7.86 18.46
N LEU A 626 -13.35 9.12 18.22
CA LEU A 626 -12.15 9.79 18.73
C LEU A 626 -12.60 10.90 19.69
N GLU A 627 -11.95 11.00 20.85
CA GLU A 627 -12.22 12.02 21.86
C GLU A 627 -11.27 13.21 21.70
N LEU A 628 -11.82 14.42 21.63
CA LEU A 628 -11.01 15.63 21.62
C LEU A 628 -10.51 15.92 23.05
N ARG A 629 -9.21 15.68 23.33
CA ARG A 629 -8.66 15.81 24.70
C ARG A 629 -8.13 17.20 24.98
N ARG A 630 -7.26 17.69 24.09
CA ARG A 630 -6.55 18.96 24.26
C ARG A 630 -6.31 19.63 22.92
N VAL A 631 -6.36 20.95 22.93
CA VAL A 631 -6.05 21.80 21.79
C VAL A 631 -5.06 22.87 22.21
N TRP A 632 -4.11 23.18 21.33
CA TRP A 632 -3.13 24.24 21.51
C TRP A 632 -3.31 25.29 20.40
N ASN A 633 -3.68 26.50 20.78
CA ASN A 633 -3.82 27.63 19.87
C ASN A 633 -2.54 28.47 19.89
N LEU A 634 -2.04 28.89 18.73
CA LEU A 634 -1.11 30.01 18.68
C LEU A 634 -1.89 31.32 18.60
N SER A 635 -1.60 32.23 19.50
CA SER A 635 -1.90 33.64 19.28
C SER A 635 -0.93 34.24 18.27
N GLY A 636 -1.33 35.38 17.68
CA GLY A 636 -0.53 36.08 16.67
C GLY A 636 0.83 36.60 17.17
N ASP A 637 1.05 36.64 18.48
CA ASP A 637 2.34 36.95 19.13
C ASP A 637 3.24 35.71 19.32
N GLY A 638 2.79 34.53 18.90
CA GLY A 638 3.49 33.26 19.04
C GLY A 638 3.28 32.56 20.38
N ALA A 639 2.49 33.12 21.31
CA ALA A 639 2.18 32.43 22.56
C ALA A 639 1.27 31.22 22.31
N VAL A 640 1.59 30.10 22.95
CA VAL A 640 0.81 28.86 22.83
C VAL A 640 -0.09 28.75 24.05
N THR A 641 -1.41 28.77 23.83
CA THR A 641 -2.40 28.54 24.88
C THR A 641 -2.95 27.12 24.78
N GLN A 642 -2.85 26.37 25.89
CA GLN A 642 -3.42 25.03 25.98
C GLN A 642 -4.83 25.11 26.57
N ARG A 643 -5.79 24.42 25.93
CA ARG A 643 -7.14 24.23 26.43
C ARG A 643 -7.41 22.73 26.60
N GLU A 644 -7.63 22.30 27.83
CA GLU A 644 -8.09 20.94 28.14
C GLU A 644 -9.61 20.86 28.01
N LEU A 645 -10.11 19.82 27.36
CA LEU A 645 -11.52 19.68 26.95
C LEU A 645 -12.25 18.54 27.68
N ARG A 646 -11.70 18.07 28.82
CA ARG A 646 -12.29 17.00 29.64
C ARG A 646 -13.73 17.32 30.03
N GLY A 647 -14.62 16.33 29.87
CA GLY A 647 -15.99 16.38 30.40
C GLY A 647 -17.06 17.02 29.51
N ARG A 648 -16.74 17.35 28.25
CA ARG A 648 -17.74 17.69 27.22
C ARG A 648 -17.78 16.54 26.21
N ASP A 649 -18.96 16.20 25.70
CA ASP A 649 -19.16 15.25 24.59
C ASP A 649 -18.59 15.77 23.26
N LEU A 650 -17.31 16.14 23.23
CA LEU A 650 -16.60 16.55 22.04
C LEU A 650 -15.97 15.30 21.43
N SER A 651 -16.79 14.59 20.68
CA SER A 651 -16.42 13.38 19.96
C SER A 651 -16.41 13.61 18.46
N ILE A 652 -15.36 13.13 17.83
CA ILE A 652 -15.24 12.99 16.39
C ILE A 652 -15.70 11.57 16.07
N SER A 653 -16.86 11.45 15.43
CA SER A 653 -17.48 10.16 15.13
C SER A 653 -17.10 9.69 13.75
N LEU A 654 -16.99 8.36 13.58
CA LEU A 654 -16.87 7.76 12.26
C LEU A 654 -18.13 8.07 11.43
N LEU A 655 -17.95 8.54 10.20
CA LEU A 655 -19.08 8.79 9.29
C LEU A 655 -19.74 7.44 8.95
N ARG A 656 -21.06 7.35 9.13
CA ARG A 656 -21.83 6.11 8.92
C ARG A 656 -22.16 5.84 7.46
N ASP A 657 -22.41 6.90 6.70
CA ASP A 657 -22.91 6.82 5.33
C ASP A 657 -21.92 7.53 4.40
N ARG A 658 -21.15 6.73 3.65
CA ARG A 658 -20.50 7.15 2.41
C ARG A 658 -20.65 6.07 1.36
#